data_AF-A0A9X1D2C3-F1
#
_entry.id   AF-A0A9X1D2C3-F1
#
_cell.length_a   1.000
_cell.length_b   1.000
_cell.length_c   1.000
_cell.angle_alpha   90.00
_cell.angle_beta   90.00
_cell.angle_gamma   90.00
#
_symmetry.space_group_name_H-M   'P 1'
#
loop_
_entity.id
_entity.type
_entity.pdbx_description
1 polymer ?
#
loop_
_entity_poly.entity_id
_entity_poly.type
_entity_poly.pdbx_seq_one_letter_code
_entity_poly.pdbx_strand_id
1 'polypeptide(L)'
;MANDRATVVRTPLGETLTFTHLTGRDEVSRCFAYTVGFVSSDPDIDPLKMLGGAVSVEGESDPKRWFSGLVSDFRLTRIEDRQVYYEAVVRPWMWFLGTATDCRIFQNMSVVEIVEKIFSKYGSAKFEKRLQGSYPPRDYCVQYDETDLDFVQRLLEHEGIMYFFEHGDGEHTLILADAMNKLKPAPGYEKVPYHFEGQGARRDVEYITEWIPGSSVRPGAYTHTDYDFKKPDASLMAKSDQAFGHKLAAGENYRHPGAHLDTGRGDKIAGVRREELQAVHQRIAAAGTVRGLFSGCTFKLDGFPRDDQNQEYLVLSVEYRVFDPGYRSGIQTEGENFTVVLGVAPTSLPYRPPRITPRPIMRGPQTARVVGPSGEEIFTDEYARVKVQFHWDRLGKKDQDSSCFVRVSQTWAGSGWGFIQIPRIGQEVIVDFIEGDPDQPIITGRVYNAAQMPPYGLPGNATQSGWKSNSSKGGGGYNELMFEDKTGSELVNFQAQKDHNLLVKNDRTKLVQHDQSDRIDHDAKHSVGHDLDEDVGNNKTVKVGVDQTTDIGSNDTETVGKNRSLTVGSNETISIGSNSTETIGANHAQTVAIAQAITVGAARVDTVGATETRTVGSAQTNTIGSTRAVTVGAAQTHQIGAADSWNIASNQEVTIGADQTFNIAGDQKSKVGKGRRTEITADDGSKVGGAYELRIAKASMVQIGEDGKINVGKTFLIEAGDAIALKCGSASISMKKDGTITIEGKDISIKGSGKINIKASSDITMKGSEIKQN
;
A
#
# COMPACT_ATOMS: atom_id res chain seq x y z
N MET A 1 47.65 -85.42 -5.23
CA MET A 1 48.84 -84.90 -5.94
C MET A 1 48.98 -83.46 -5.51
N ALA A 2 50.16 -83.05 -5.08
CA ALA A 2 50.42 -81.72 -4.58
C ALA A 2 50.08 -80.65 -5.63
N ASN A 3 49.47 -79.57 -5.17
CA ASN A 3 49.02 -78.39 -5.90
C ASN A 3 50.19 -77.61 -6.55
N ASP A 4 50.83 -78.14 -7.59
CA ASP A 4 51.64 -77.34 -8.51
C ASP A 4 50.71 -76.62 -9.52
N ARG A 5 49.76 -75.84 -8.99
CA ARG A 5 48.90 -74.97 -9.82
C ARG A 5 49.49 -73.56 -9.79
N ALA A 6 49.65 -72.99 -10.98
CA ALA A 6 50.37 -71.74 -11.15
C ALA A 6 49.56 -70.52 -10.62
N THR A 7 48.22 -70.56 -10.71
CA THR A 7 47.33 -69.46 -10.29
C THR A 7 46.37 -69.89 -9.16
N VAL A 8 46.35 -69.16 -8.04
CA VAL A 8 45.46 -69.41 -6.89
C VAL A 8 44.20 -68.56 -7.01
N VAL A 9 43.02 -69.16 -6.78
CA VAL A 9 41.75 -68.41 -6.69
C VAL A 9 41.07 -68.65 -5.35
N ARG A 10 40.48 -67.59 -4.81
CA ARG A 10 39.67 -67.62 -3.59
C ARG A 10 38.24 -67.25 -3.93
N THR A 11 37.31 -68.01 -3.40
CA THR A 11 35.87 -67.85 -3.65
C THR A 11 35.09 -67.98 -2.34
N PRO A 12 33.83 -67.51 -2.29
CA PRO A 12 32.95 -67.72 -1.14
C PRO A 12 32.68 -69.20 -0.81
N LEU A 13 32.95 -70.11 -1.77
CA LEU A 13 32.75 -71.56 -1.65
C LEU A 13 34.02 -72.34 -1.27
N GLY A 14 35.10 -71.64 -0.90
CA GLY A 14 36.39 -72.26 -0.57
C GLY A 14 37.05 -72.91 -1.79
N GLU A 15 37.57 -74.13 -1.62
CA GLU A 15 38.35 -74.86 -2.63
C GLU A 15 37.50 -75.61 -3.67
N THR A 16 36.17 -75.47 -3.63
CA THR A 16 35.22 -76.19 -4.51
C THR A 16 35.37 -75.81 -5.99
N LEU A 17 35.84 -74.59 -6.25
CA LEU A 17 36.06 -74.05 -7.59
C LEU A 17 37.56 -73.92 -7.87
N THR A 18 38.01 -74.48 -8.99
CA THR A 18 39.39 -74.33 -9.48
C THR A 18 39.45 -73.29 -10.60
N PHE A 19 40.46 -72.43 -10.60
CA PHE A 19 40.68 -71.43 -11.64
C PHE A 19 40.96 -72.08 -13.01
N THR A 20 40.49 -71.44 -14.09
CA THR A 20 40.84 -71.84 -15.47
C THR A 20 41.38 -70.67 -16.27
N HIS A 21 40.72 -69.52 -16.22
CA HIS A 21 41.09 -68.34 -16.96
C HIS A 21 40.53 -67.06 -16.32
N LEU A 22 41.17 -65.93 -16.59
CA LEU A 22 40.66 -64.59 -16.35
C LEU A 22 40.79 -63.80 -17.64
N THR A 23 39.68 -63.22 -18.08
CA THR A 23 39.69 -62.17 -19.10
C THR A 23 38.98 -60.96 -18.57
N GLY A 24 39.55 -59.78 -18.74
CA GLY A 24 38.85 -58.61 -18.25
C GLY A 24 39.56 -57.30 -18.45
N ARG A 25 38.80 -56.24 -18.26
CA ARG A 25 39.21 -54.87 -18.53
C ARG A 25 39.08 -54.02 -17.29
N ASP A 26 40.10 -53.21 -17.07
CA ASP A 26 40.22 -52.23 -16.01
C ASP A 26 40.59 -50.88 -16.64
N GLU A 27 39.92 -49.80 -16.26
CA GLU A 27 40.12 -48.48 -16.87
C GLU A 27 39.89 -47.38 -15.83
N VAL A 28 40.78 -46.38 -15.85
CA VAL A 28 40.68 -45.22 -14.97
C VAL A 28 39.33 -44.53 -15.18
N SER A 29 38.62 -44.34 -14.08
CA SER A 29 37.29 -43.76 -13.99
C SER A 29 36.19 -44.61 -14.64
N ARG A 30 36.40 -45.93 -14.66
CA ARG A 30 35.39 -46.95 -14.99
C ARG A 30 35.39 -48.06 -13.93
N CYS A 31 34.26 -48.74 -13.79
CA CYS A 31 34.21 -49.97 -13.01
C CYS A 31 34.82 -51.12 -13.81
N PHE A 32 35.86 -51.78 -13.26
CA PHE A 32 36.47 -52.95 -13.89
C PHE A 32 35.46 -54.10 -14.08
N ALA A 33 35.79 -55.01 -14.99
CA ALA A 33 35.03 -56.22 -15.25
C ALA A 33 35.97 -57.39 -15.51
N TYR A 34 35.99 -58.38 -14.62
CA TYR A 34 36.78 -59.60 -14.80
C TYR A 34 35.84 -60.79 -14.97
N THR A 35 35.92 -61.46 -16.12
CA THR A 35 35.29 -62.76 -16.34
C THR A 35 36.27 -63.82 -15.87
N VAL A 36 35.94 -64.49 -14.78
CA VAL A 36 36.75 -65.54 -14.17
C VAL A 36 36.08 -66.88 -14.42
N GLY A 37 36.79 -67.77 -15.12
CA GLY A 37 36.33 -69.12 -15.38
C GLY A 37 36.79 -70.08 -14.31
N PHE A 38 35.91 -70.99 -13.93
CA PHE A 38 36.15 -72.04 -12.96
C PHE A 38 35.79 -73.42 -13.51
N VAL A 39 36.33 -74.43 -12.86
CA VAL A 39 35.97 -75.82 -13.07
C VAL A 39 35.77 -76.51 -11.71
N SER A 40 34.75 -77.36 -11.63
CA SER A 40 34.42 -78.16 -10.45
C SER A 40 33.99 -79.57 -10.85
N SER A 41 34.03 -80.50 -9.89
CA SER A 41 33.36 -81.80 -9.99
C SER A 41 31.89 -81.75 -9.56
N ASP A 42 31.45 -80.64 -8.96
CA ASP A 42 30.09 -80.46 -8.46
C ASP A 42 29.20 -79.75 -9.52
N PRO A 43 28.16 -80.41 -10.06
CA PRO A 43 27.21 -79.80 -10.98
C PRO A 43 26.12 -78.95 -10.30
N ASP A 44 25.97 -79.04 -8.98
CA ASP A 44 24.84 -78.49 -8.23
C ASP A 44 25.24 -77.25 -7.39
N ILE A 45 26.25 -76.50 -7.85
CA ILE A 45 26.69 -75.28 -7.17
C ILE A 45 25.58 -74.22 -7.24
N ASP A 46 25.01 -73.90 -6.08
CA ASP A 46 24.02 -72.84 -5.93
C ASP A 46 24.62 -71.45 -6.25
N PRO A 47 24.18 -70.78 -7.35
CA PRO A 47 24.68 -69.47 -7.73
C PRO A 47 24.50 -68.40 -6.65
N LEU A 48 23.46 -68.51 -5.81
CA LEU A 48 23.17 -67.52 -4.77
C LEU A 48 24.27 -67.43 -3.71
N LYS A 49 25.05 -68.50 -3.52
CA LYS A 49 26.20 -68.50 -2.60
C LYS A 49 27.42 -67.77 -3.17
N MET A 50 27.45 -67.55 -4.48
CA MET A 50 28.53 -66.81 -5.16
C MET A 50 28.19 -65.32 -5.30
N LEU A 51 26.95 -64.98 -5.68
CA LEU A 51 26.52 -63.61 -5.97
C LEU A 51 26.77 -62.66 -4.79
N GLY A 52 27.36 -61.50 -5.06
CA GLY A 52 27.75 -60.49 -4.06
C GLY A 52 28.95 -60.89 -3.18
N GLY A 53 29.40 -62.14 -3.23
CA GLY A 53 30.57 -62.64 -2.52
C GLY A 53 31.89 -62.21 -3.18
N ALA A 54 32.96 -62.19 -2.38
CA ALA A 54 34.29 -61.78 -2.85
C ALA A 54 34.99 -62.92 -3.62
N VAL A 55 35.54 -62.59 -4.78
CA VAL A 55 36.43 -63.46 -5.56
C VAL A 55 37.76 -62.75 -5.76
N SER A 56 38.85 -63.46 -5.52
CA SER A 56 40.22 -62.96 -5.65
C SER A 56 41.08 -63.97 -6.41
N VAL A 57 41.66 -63.54 -7.53
CA VAL A 57 42.65 -64.33 -8.28
C VAL A 57 44.04 -63.77 -8.00
N GLU A 58 44.98 -64.64 -7.62
CA GLU A 58 46.39 -64.30 -7.42
C GLU A 58 47.12 -64.28 -8.77
N GLY A 59 47.64 -63.12 -9.18
CA GLY A 59 48.53 -63.01 -10.32
C GLY A 59 49.93 -63.53 -9.97
N GLU A 60 50.54 -64.27 -10.91
CA GLU A 60 51.91 -64.82 -10.80
C GLU A 60 53.00 -63.73 -10.94
N SER A 61 53.02 -62.74 -10.04
CA SER A 61 54.02 -61.66 -9.98
C SER A 61 54.74 -61.60 -8.63
N ASP A 62 55.91 -60.99 -8.60
CA ASP A 62 56.63 -60.63 -7.37
C ASP A 62 56.91 -59.12 -7.36
N PRO A 63 56.30 -58.33 -6.47
CA PRO A 63 55.36 -58.71 -5.41
C PRO A 63 54.02 -59.25 -5.96
N LYS A 64 53.33 -60.06 -5.15
CA LYS A 64 52.04 -60.67 -5.51
C LYS A 64 50.99 -59.64 -5.87
N ARG A 65 50.32 -59.86 -7.00
CA ARG A 65 49.19 -59.05 -7.45
C ARG A 65 47.88 -59.79 -7.22
N TRP A 66 46.83 -59.05 -6.87
CA TRP A 66 45.49 -59.60 -6.74
C TRP A 66 44.53 -59.01 -7.77
N PHE A 67 43.60 -59.82 -8.25
CA PHE A 67 42.42 -59.41 -9.02
C PHE A 67 41.19 -59.70 -8.18
N SER A 68 40.85 -58.74 -7.32
CA SER A 68 39.80 -58.88 -6.30
C SER A 68 38.57 -58.05 -6.63
N GLY A 69 37.39 -58.61 -6.42
CA GLY A 69 36.12 -57.90 -6.52
C GLY A 69 34.95 -58.75 -6.04
N LEU A 70 33.73 -58.30 -6.35
CA LEU A 70 32.50 -58.97 -5.96
C LEU A 70 31.81 -59.56 -7.19
N VAL A 71 31.20 -60.73 -7.02
CA VAL A 71 30.51 -61.44 -8.10
C VAL A 71 29.18 -60.75 -8.42
N SER A 72 29.05 -60.27 -9.66
CA SER A 72 27.82 -59.66 -10.19
C SER A 72 26.95 -60.64 -10.99
N ASP A 73 27.58 -61.65 -11.61
CA ASP A 73 26.93 -62.69 -12.40
C ASP A 73 27.69 -64.00 -12.17
N PHE A 74 26.98 -65.13 -12.07
CA PHE A 74 27.56 -66.45 -11.95
C PHE A 74 26.72 -67.46 -12.73
N ARG A 75 27.35 -68.22 -13.62
CA ARG A 75 26.65 -69.16 -14.50
C ARG A 75 27.44 -70.44 -14.73
N LEU A 76 26.71 -71.54 -14.90
CA LEU A 76 27.24 -72.78 -15.48
C LEU A 76 27.34 -72.58 -17.00
N THR A 77 28.50 -72.83 -17.59
CA THR A 77 28.74 -72.60 -19.02
C THR A 77 28.70 -73.90 -19.84
N ARG A 78 29.34 -74.96 -19.35
CA ARG A 78 29.36 -76.27 -20.02
C ARG A 78 29.60 -77.41 -19.04
N ILE A 79 29.17 -78.60 -19.43
CA ILE A 79 29.44 -79.87 -18.75
C ILE A 79 30.14 -80.76 -19.76
N GLU A 80 31.38 -81.17 -19.48
CA GLU A 80 32.18 -82.03 -20.35
C GLU A 80 32.79 -83.16 -19.51
N ASP A 81 32.58 -84.41 -19.93
CA ASP A 81 32.98 -85.63 -19.22
C ASP A 81 32.54 -85.66 -17.74
N ARG A 82 33.48 -85.44 -16.80
CA ARG A 82 33.32 -85.43 -15.33
C ARG A 82 33.56 -84.03 -14.72
N GLN A 83 33.63 -82.99 -15.55
CA GLN A 83 33.95 -81.63 -15.14
C GLN A 83 32.84 -80.67 -15.55
N VAL A 84 32.54 -79.76 -14.65
CA VAL A 84 31.53 -78.73 -14.81
C VAL A 84 32.23 -77.39 -14.80
N TYR A 85 31.99 -76.60 -15.83
CA TYR A 85 32.60 -75.29 -16.00
C TYR A 85 31.63 -74.20 -15.61
N TYR A 86 32.13 -73.24 -14.84
CA TYR A 86 31.39 -72.07 -14.37
C TYR A 86 32.13 -70.80 -14.77
N GLU A 87 31.41 -69.70 -14.87
CA GLU A 87 31.99 -68.37 -15.04
C GLU A 87 31.37 -67.40 -14.04
N ALA A 88 32.19 -66.53 -13.46
CA ALA A 88 31.76 -65.38 -12.69
C ALA A 88 32.17 -64.08 -13.37
N VAL A 89 31.28 -63.08 -13.38
CA VAL A 89 31.65 -61.69 -13.70
C VAL A 89 31.90 -60.95 -12.40
N VAL A 90 33.17 -60.62 -12.15
CA VAL A 90 33.65 -59.93 -10.96
C VAL A 90 33.75 -58.42 -11.24
N ARG A 91 33.15 -57.62 -10.36
CA ARG A 91 33.00 -56.15 -10.46
C ARG A 91 33.46 -55.47 -9.16
N PRO A 92 33.84 -54.18 -9.19
CA PRO A 92 34.08 -53.45 -7.95
C PRO A 92 32.78 -53.25 -7.16
N TRP A 93 32.87 -53.08 -5.85
CA TRP A 93 31.76 -52.64 -4.99
C TRP A 93 31.04 -51.40 -5.54
N MET A 94 31.78 -50.48 -6.19
CA MET A 94 31.22 -49.25 -6.77
C MET A 94 30.19 -49.55 -7.87
N TRP A 95 30.34 -50.65 -8.61
CA TRP A 95 29.39 -51.04 -9.67
C TRP A 95 27.98 -51.30 -9.12
N PHE A 96 27.87 -51.79 -7.88
CA PHE A 96 26.59 -52.08 -7.24
C PHE A 96 25.80 -50.82 -6.87
N LEU A 97 26.40 -49.63 -6.91
CA LEU A 97 25.65 -48.39 -6.83
C LEU A 97 24.72 -48.20 -8.06
N GLY A 98 24.99 -48.91 -9.16
CA GLY A 98 24.17 -48.92 -10.37
C GLY A 98 22.89 -49.75 -10.24
N THR A 99 22.71 -50.51 -9.15
CA THR A 99 21.50 -51.33 -8.95
C THR A 99 20.38 -50.58 -8.21
N ALA A 100 20.61 -49.31 -7.84
CA ALA A 100 19.64 -48.48 -7.13
C ALA A 100 19.55 -47.08 -7.74
N THR A 101 18.31 -46.60 -7.94
CA THR A 101 17.95 -45.26 -8.42
C THR A 101 17.25 -44.48 -7.31
N ASP A 102 17.45 -43.17 -7.25
CA ASP A 102 16.77 -42.33 -6.25
C ASP A 102 16.61 -40.87 -6.69
N CYS A 103 15.77 -40.13 -5.96
CA CYS A 103 15.65 -38.68 -6.04
C CYS A 103 15.96 -38.05 -4.68
N ARG A 104 17.04 -37.27 -4.58
CA ARG A 104 17.53 -36.72 -3.31
C ARG A 104 18.13 -35.33 -3.49
N ILE A 105 18.03 -34.53 -2.44
CA ILE A 105 18.61 -33.20 -2.36
C ILE A 105 19.77 -33.22 -1.35
N PHE A 106 20.90 -32.65 -1.75
CA PHE A 106 22.07 -32.39 -0.92
C PHE A 106 22.30 -30.88 -0.85
N GLN A 107 22.45 -30.34 0.36
CA GLN A 107 22.58 -28.91 0.59
C GLN A 107 23.80 -28.62 1.44
N ASN A 108 24.54 -27.58 1.08
CA ASN A 108 25.73 -27.10 1.78
C ASN A 108 26.80 -28.19 1.95
N MET A 109 26.97 -29.05 0.94
CA MET A 109 27.97 -30.13 0.94
C MET A 109 28.86 -30.03 -0.29
N SER A 110 30.15 -30.27 -0.13
CA SER A 110 31.09 -30.43 -1.25
C SER A 110 30.83 -31.73 -2.00
N VAL A 111 31.33 -31.83 -3.24
CA VAL A 111 31.19 -33.07 -4.03
C VAL A 111 31.78 -34.28 -3.32
N VAL A 112 32.93 -34.11 -2.66
CA VAL A 112 33.58 -35.19 -1.91
C VAL A 112 32.67 -35.65 -0.75
N GLU A 113 32.12 -34.73 0.04
CA GLU A 113 31.22 -35.08 1.15
C GLU A 113 29.92 -35.74 0.65
N ILE A 114 29.40 -35.33 -0.50
CA ILE A 114 28.23 -35.97 -1.14
C ILE A 114 28.58 -37.41 -1.50
N VAL A 115 29.71 -37.63 -2.17
CA VAL A 115 30.18 -38.97 -2.57
C VAL A 115 30.39 -39.87 -1.35
N GLU A 116 31.00 -39.36 -0.28
CA GLU A 116 31.18 -40.10 0.98
C GLU A 116 29.83 -40.49 1.62
N LYS A 117 28.85 -39.59 1.59
CA LYS A 117 27.50 -39.84 2.09
C LYS A 117 26.72 -40.88 1.26
N ILE A 118 27.02 -41.00 -0.04
CA ILE A 118 26.50 -42.10 -0.86
C ILE A 118 27.19 -43.39 -0.49
N PHE A 119 28.53 -43.39 -0.43
CA PHE A 119 29.34 -44.58 -0.12
C PHE A 119 29.02 -45.19 1.24
N SER A 120 28.72 -44.38 2.26
CA SER A 120 28.39 -44.86 3.61
C SER A 120 27.13 -45.73 3.68
N LYS A 121 26.29 -45.73 2.64
CA LYS A 121 25.12 -46.62 2.54
C LYS A 121 25.50 -48.06 2.18
N TYR A 122 26.69 -48.28 1.65
CA TYR A 122 27.14 -49.56 1.11
C TYR A 122 28.22 -50.15 2.02
N GLY A 123 27.92 -51.23 2.73
CA GLY A 123 28.83 -51.85 3.70
C GLY A 123 30.16 -52.36 3.11
N SER A 124 30.19 -52.63 1.81
CA SER A 124 31.40 -53.05 1.08
C SER A 124 32.27 -51.88 0.59
N ALA A 125 31.84 -50.62 0.79
CA ALA A 125 32.55 -49.46 0.30
C ALA A 125 33.87 -49.25 1.05
N LYS A 126 34.97 -49.35 0.31
CA LYS A 126 36.34 -49.02 0.77
C LYS A 126 36.96 -48.05 -0.22
N PHE A 127 37.41 -46.90 0.28
CA PHE A 127 38.02 -45.89 -0.56
C PHE A 127 39.08 -45.07 0.18
N GLU A 128 40.01 -44.50 -0.59
CA GLU A 128 41.08 -43.60 -0.13
C GLU A 128 41.02 -42.29 -0.95
N LYS A 129 41.24 -41.16 -0.29
CA LYS A 129 41.31 -39.85 -0.94
C LYS A 129 42.77 -39.41 -1.10
N ARG A 130 43.26 -39.39 -2.33
CA ARG A 130 44.57 -38.85 -2.72
C ARG A 130 44.38 -37.54 -3.51
N LEU A 131 43.66 -36.61 -2.90
CA LEU A 131 43.28 -35.33 -3.51
C LEU A 131 44.28 -34.22 -3.15
N GLN A 132 44.57 -33.33 -4.09
CA GLN A 132 45.37 -32.11 -3.91
C GLN A 132 44.50 -30.85 -3.90
N GLY A 133 43.39 -30.86 -4.63
CA GLY A 133 42.46 -29.74 -4.76
C GLY A 133 41.53 -29.58 -3.56
N SER A 134 40.94 -28.39 -3.46
CA SER A 134 39.84 -28.09 -2.53
C SER A 134 38.54 -27.87 -3.30
N TYR A 135 37.46 -28.51 -2.83
CA TYR A 135 36.16 -28.53 -3.49
C TYR A 135 35.14 -27.77 -2.63
N PRO A 136 34.66 -26.60 -3.08
CA PRO A 136 33.76 -25.79 -2.27
C PRO A 136 32.39 -26.47 -2.10
N PRO A 137 31.71 -26.26 -0.96
CA PRO A 137 30.33 -26.70 -0.77
C PRO A 137 29.41 -26.17 -1.87
N ARG A 138 28.42 -26.98 -2.24
CA ARG A 138 27.33 -26.59 -3.12
C ARG A 138 26.13 -26.25 -2.28
N ASP A 139 25.54 -25.07 -2.50
CA ASP A 139 24.31 -24.65 -1.83
C ASP A 139 23.17 -25.65 -2.08
N TYR A 140 23.11 -26.19 -3.30
CA TYR A 140 22.08 -27.11 -3.75
C TYR A 140 22.64 -28.07 -4.81
N CYS A 141 22.44 -29.37 -4.62
CA CYS A 141 22.79 -30.40 -5.59
C CYS A 141 21.80 -31.56 -5.50
N VAL A 142 21.26 -31.99 -6.63
CA VAL A 142 20.16 -32.93 -6.73
C VAL A 142 20.62 -34.18 -7.47
N GLN A 143 20.32 -35.34 -6.89
CA GLN A 143 20.25 -36.61 -7.60
C GLN A 143 18.80 -36.75 -8.09
N TYR A 144 18.57 -36.85 -9.40
CA TYR A 144 17.21 -36.92 -9.96
C TYR A 144 17.09 -38.02 -10.99
N ASP A 145 16.29 -39.05 -10.68
CA ASP A 145 15.97 -40.18 -11.57
C ASP A 145 17.22 -40.81 -12.22
N GLU A 146 18.27 -40.96 -11.42
CA GLU A 146 19.55 -41.53 -11.83
C GLU A 146 20.09 -42.47 -10.74
N THR A 147 20.94 -43.42 -11.14
CA THR A 147 21.51 -44.37 -10.19
C THR A 147 22.48 -43.68 -9.23
N ASP A 148 22.74 -44.27 -8.06
CA ASP A 148 23.78 -43.77 -7.17
C ASP A 148 25.16 -43.78 -7.86
N LEU A 149 25.38 -44.71 -8.80
CA LEU A 149 26.61 -44.81 -9.58
C LEU A 149 26.73 -43.63 -10.55
N ASP A 150 25.72 -43.39 -11.38
CA ASP A 150 25.73 -42.29 -12.35
C ASP A 150 25.88 -40.94 -11.64
N PHE A 151 25.18 -40.76 -10.52
CA PHE A 151 25.27 -39.57 -9.70
C PHE A 151 26.70 -39.32 -9.21
N VAL A 152 27.36 -40.33 -8.65
CA VAL A 152 28.75 -40.22 -8.19
C VAL A 152 29.68 -39.96 -9.37
N GLN A 153 29.56 -40.72 -10.47
CA GLN A 153 30.44 -40.60 -11.63
C GLN A 153 30.36 -39.22 -12.27
N ARG A 154 29.16 -38.69 -12.54
CA ARG A 154 29.02 -37.36 -13.17
C ARG A 154 29.56 -36.24 -12.28
N LEU A 155 29.51 -36.40 -10.96
CA LEU A 155 30.06 -35.43 -10.01
C LEU A 155 31.58 -35.47 -9.98
N LEU A 156 32.19 -36.66 -9.95
CA LEU A 156 33.64 -36.84 -10.04
C LEU A 156 34.17 -36.35 -11.38
N GLU A 157 33.50 -36.69 -12.49
CA GLU A 157 33.82 -36.19 -13.83
C GLU A 157 33.71 -34.66 -13.92
N HIS A 158 32.72 -34.07 -13.24
CA HIS A 158 32.58 -32.62 -13.19
C HIS A 158 33.71 -31.96 -12.38
N GLU A 159 34.16 -32.54 -11.29
CA GLU A 159 35.26 -31.95 -10.51
C GLU A 159 36.65 -32.35 -11.05
N GLY A 160 36.72 -33.17 -12.10
CA GLY A 160 37.98 -33.65 -12.66
C GLY A 160 38.71 -34.69 -11.80
N ILE A 161 37.99 -35.32 -10.88
CA ILE A 161 38.49 -36.35 -9.97
C ILE A 161 38.46 -37.68 -10.72
N MET A 162 39.63 -38.26 -10.95
CA MET A 162 39.75 -39.60 -11.49
C MET A 162 39.64 -40.62 -10.36
N TYR A 163 39.18 -41.82 -10.70
CA TYR A 163 39.19 -42.95 -9.77
C TYR A 163 39.76 -44.22 -10.39
N PHE A 164 40.28 -45.10 -9.56
CA PHE A 164 40.78 -46.43 -9.95
C PHE A 164 40.76 -47.36 -8.74
N PHE A 165 41.21 -48.61 -8.90
CA PHE A 165 41.14 -49.61 -7.85
C PHE A 165 42.51 -50.22 -7.55
N GLU A 166 42.89 -50.22 -6.27
CA GLU A 166 44.03 -50.99 -5.76
C GLU A 166 43.50 -52.29 -5.14
N HIS A 167 44.09 -53.42 -5.53
CA HIS A 167 43.60 -54.75 -5.17
C HIS A 167 44.52 -55.42 -4.12
N GLY A 168 43.90 -56.00 -3.09
CA GLY A 168 44.54 -56.84 -2.08
C GLY A 168 43.90 -58.23 -2.02
N ASP A 169 44.34 -59.08 -1.10
CA ASP A 169 43.75 -60.41 -0.90
C ASP A 169 42.34 -60.29 -0.31
N GLY A 170 41.31 -60.71 -1.05
CA GLY A 170 39.91 -60.66 -0.63
C GLY A 170 39.25 -59.27 -0.67
N GLU A 171 39.96 -58.22 -1.07
CA GLU A 171 39.45 -56.85 -1.06
C GLU A 171 40.01 -55.96 -2.18
N HIS A 172 39.33 -54.86 -2.46
CA HIS A 172 39.80 -53.81 -3.34
C HIS A 172 39.38 -52.43 -2.79
N THR A 173 40.23 -51.43 -2.97
CA THR A 173 40.03 -50.06 -2.48
C THR A 173 39.91 -49.10 -3.66
N LEU A 174 38.84 -48.32 -3.69
CA LEU A 174 38.67 -47.22 -4.66
C LEU A 174 39.60 -46.06 -4.29
N ILE A 175 40.47 -45.65 -5.19
CA ILE A 175 41.33 -44.48 -4.98
C ILE A 175 40.71 -43.30 -5.73
N LEU A 176 40.45 -42.20 -5.03
CA LEU A 176 40.06 -40.92 -5.62
C LEU A 176 41.30 -40.03 -5.75
N ALA A 177 41.63 -39.58 -6.96
CA ALA A 177 42.81 -38.75 -7.23
C ALA A 177 42.49 -37.61 -8.20
N ASP A 178 43.22 -36.51 -8.11
CA ASP A 178 43.01 -35.30 -8.93
C ASP A 178 44.33 -34.69 -9.41
N ALA A 179 45.46 -35.38 -9.25
CA ALA A 179 46.76 -34.90 -9.69
C ALA A 179 47.71 -36.07 -9.97
N MET A 180 48.58 -35.91 -10.99
CA MET A 180 49.54 -36.94 -11.39
C MET A 180 50.51 -37.33 -10.28
N ASN A 181 50.98 -36.35 -9.50
CA ASN A 181 51.91 -36.57 -8.39
C ASN A 181 51.30 -37.31 -7.19
N LYS A 182 50.00 -37.60 -7.21
CA LYS A 182 49.29 -38.40 -6.20
C LYS A 182 49.19 -39.88 -6.59
N LEU A 183 49.53 -40.21 -7.83
CA LEU A 183 49.60 -41.57 -8.33
C LEU A 183 50.90 -42.23 -7.85
N LYS A 184 50.88 -43.54 -7.74
CA LYS A 184 52.03 -44.34 -7.29
C LYS A 184 52.47 -45.27 -8.42
N PRO A 185 53.77 -45.57 -8.52
CA PRO A 185 54.22 -46.59 -9.43
C PRO A 185 53.66 -47.96 -9.03
N ALA A 186 53.47 -48.84 -10.01
CA ALA A 186 53.12 -50.22 -9.72
C ALA A 186 54.24 -50.88 -8.89
N PRO A 187 53.93 -51.52 -7.74
CA PRO A 187 54.95 -52.08 -6.86
C PRO A 187 55.82 -53.13 -7.57
N GLY A 188 57.14 -52.92 -7.64
CA GLY A 188 58.07 -53.82 -8.34
C GLY A 188 58.14 -53.62 -9.86
N TYR A 189 57.39 -52.65 -10.38
CA TYR A 189 57.31 -52.30 -11.80
C TYR A 189 57.54 -50.80 -12.01
N GLU A 190 58.35 -50.17 -11.16
CA GLU A 190 58.71 -48.76 -11.28
C GLU A 190 59.41 -48.48 -12.63
N LYS A 191 60.08 -49.50 -13.17
CA LYS A 191 60.79 -49.47 -14.45
C LYS A 191 60.46 -50.74 -15.24
N VAL A 192 59.94 -50.60 -16.45
CA VAL A 192 59.48 -51.71 -17.30
C VAL A 192 60.28 -51.74 -18.61
N PRO A 193 60.99 -52.83 -18.93
CA PRO A 193 61.77 -52.93 -20.15
C PRO A 193 60.89 -53.16 -21.38
N TYR A 194 61.31 -52.58 -22.51
CA TYR A 194 60.78 -52.84 -23.84
C TYR A 194 61.71 -53.78 -24.60
N HIS A 195 61.18 -54.88 -25.12
CA HIS A 195 61.91 -55.82 -25.98
C HIS A 195 61.19 -56.01 -27.32
N PHE A 196 61.87 -55.71 -28.42
CA PHE A 196 61.33 -55.95 -29.77
C PHE A 196 61.30 -57.45 -30.09
N GLU A 197 60.23 -57.91 -30.76
CA GLU A 197 60.10 -59.29 -31.26
C GLU A 197 61.27 -59.63 -32.21
N GLY A 198 62.26 -60.35 -31.70
CA GLY A 198 63.49 -60.69 -32.43
C GLY A 198 64.71 -60.87 -31.53
N GLN A 199 64.73 -60.23 -30.34
CA GLN A 199 65.61 -60.64 -29.26
C GLN A 199 64.95 -61.83 -28.56
N GLY A 200 65.55 -63.02 -28.63
CA GLY A 200 64.92 -64.29 -28.24
C GLY A 200 64.12 -64.20 -26.93
N ALA A 201 62.86 -64.67 -26.98
CA ALA A 201 61.92 -64.58 -25.88
C ALA A 201 62.50 -65.21 -24.60
N ARG A 202 62.84 -64.37 -23.64
CA ARG A 202 63.29 -64.78 -22.30
C ARG A 202 62.06 -64.93 -21.41
N ARG A 203 61.74 -66.16 -20.99
CA ARG A 203 60.60 -66.46 -20.11
C ARG A 203 60.79 -65.98 -18.66
N ASP A 204 62.00 -65.57 -18.31
CA ASP A 204 62.42 -65.14 -16.96
C ASP A 204 62.25 -63.63 -16.70
N VAL A 205 61.92 -62.82 -17.72
CA VAL A 205 61.77 -61.37 -17.59
C VAL A 205 60.42 -60.95 -18.17
N GLU A 206 59.72 -60.05 -17.49
CA GLU A 206 58.49 -59.43 -17.98
C GLU A 206 58.82 -58.15 -18.75
N TYR A 207 58.23 -57.98 -19.93
CA TYR A 207 58.53 -56.86 -20.81
C TYR A 207 57.32 -56.43 -21.65
N ILE A 208 57.41 -55.21 -22.18
CA ILE A 208 56.52 -54.71 -23.24
C ILE A 208 57.12 -55.11 -24.59
N THR A 209 56.33 -55.73 -25.45
CA THR A 209 56.72 -56.16 -26.81
C THR A 209 56.26 -55.19 -27.88
N GLU A 210 55.11 -54.56 -27.67
CA GLU A 210 54.50 -53.63 -28.61
C GLU A 210 54.34 -52.26 -27.96
N TRP A 211 54.73 -51.20 -28.67
CA TRP A 211 54.60 -49.83 -28.22
C TRP A 211 54.24 -48.92 -29.41
N ILE A 212 52.99 -48.48 -29.46
CA ILE A 212 52.43 -47.68 -30.56
C ILE A 212 52.06 -46.30 -30.01
N PRO A 213 52.96 -45.31 -30.07
CA PRO A 213 52.65 -43.95 -29.66
C PRO A 213 51.82 -43.22 -30.71
N GLY A 214 50.72 -42.60 -30.28
CA GLY A 214 49.83 -41.81 -31.12
C GLY A 214 49.57 -40.41 -30.56
N SER A 215 49.36 -39.45 -31.48
CA SER A 215 48.99 -38.07 -31.15
C SER A 215 47.77 -37.60 -31.94
N SER A 216 46.92 -36.76 -31.34
CA SER A 216 45.72 -36.22 -31.99
C SER A 216 45.53 -34.72 -31.75
N VAL A 217 45.02 -33.97 -32.74
CA VAL A 217 44.71 -32.54 -32.59
C VAL A 217 43.60 -32.36 -31.55
N ARG A 218 43.82 -31.47 -30.57
CA ARG A 218 42.84 -31.12 -29.53
C ARG A 218 42.70 -29.61 -29.37
N PRO A 219 41.54 -29.11 -28.90
CA PRO A 219 41.38 -27.71 -28.54
C PRO A 219 42.44 -27.24 -27.53
N GLY A 220 42.91 -26.01 -27.71
CA GLY A 220 43.89 -25.36 -26.85
C GLY A 220 43.24 -24.52 -25.74
N ALA A 221 41.98 -24.13 -25.93
CA ALA A 221 41.25 -23.29 -24.99
C ALA A 221 39.86 -23.84 -24.65
N TYR A 222 39.44 -23.58 -23.42
CA TYR A 222 38.07 -23.78 -22.96
C TYR A 222 37.58 -22.52 -22.25
N THR A 223 36.42 -22.03 -22.66
CA THR A 223 35.80 -20.82 -22.14
C THR A 223 34.36 -21.10 -21.76
N HIS A 224 33.92 -20.60 -20.62
CA HIS A 224 32.53 -20.71 -20.20
C HIS A 224 32.09 -19.50 -19.38
N THR A 225 30.78 -19.33 -19.28
CA THR A 225 30.19 -18.26 -18.45
C THR A 225 28.92 -18.74 -17.79
N ASP A 226 28.53 -18.06 -16.73
CA ASP A 226 27.25 -18.25 -16.04
C ASP A 226 26.60 -16.89 -15.74
N TYR A 227 25.46 -16.91 -15.04
CA TYR A 227 24.75 -15.72 -14.59
C TYR A 227 24.43 -15.79 -13.09
N ASP A 228 24.89 -14.78 -12.32
CA ASP A 228 24.52 -14.59 -10.92
C ASP A 228 23.55 -13.41 -10.77
N PHE A 229 22.31 -13.69 -10.40
CA PHE A 229 21.30 -12.66 -10.19
C PHE A 229 21.62 -11.72 -9.01
N LYS A 230 22.50 -12.12 -8.08
CA LYS A 230 22.97 -11.25 -6.99
C LYS A 230 24.04 -10.26 -7.45
N LYS A 231 24.67 -10.53 -8.60
CA LYS A 231 25.70 -9.71 -9.23
C LYS A 231 25.44 -9.62 -10.76
N PRO A 232 24.31 -9.06 -11.19
CA PRO A 232 23.80 -9.22 -12.56
C PRO A 232 24.72 -8.68 -13.65
N ASP A 233 25.52 -7.65 -13.34
CA ASP A 233 26.48 -7.04 -14.28
C ASP A 233 27.90 -7.62 -14.17
N ALA A 234 28.15 -8.53 -13.20
CA ALA A 234 29.47 -9.13 -13.04
C ALA A 234 29.75 -10.12 -14.18
N SER A 235 30.89 -9.95 -14.84
CA SER A 235 31.37 -10.94 -15.79
C SER A 235 31.82 -12.20 -15.06
N LEU A 236 31.10 -13.30 -15.28
CA LEU A 236 31.48 -14.65 -14.84
C LEU A 236 32.19 -15.42 -15.96
N MET A 237 32.70 -14.72 -16.98
CA MET A 237 33.48 -15.36 -18.03
C MET A 237 34.79 -15.90 -17.45
N ALA A 238 34.99 -17.20 -17.54
CA ALA A 238 36.21 -17.88 -17.11
C ALA A 238 36.84 -18.63 -18.29
N LYS A 239 38.17 -18.59 -18.38
CA LYS A 239 38.92 -19.11 -19.53
C LYS A 239 40.21 -19.80 -19.09
N SER A 240 40.50 -20.94 -19.68
CA SER A 240 41.83 -21.57 -19.64
C SER A 240 42.36 -21.74 -21.05
N ASP A 241 43.59 -21.27 -21.30
CA ASP A 241 44.23 -21.25 -22.61
C ASP A 241 45.66 -21.77 -22.50
N GLN A 242 45.91 -22.93 -23.12
CA GLN A 242 47.23 -23.55 -23.18
C GLN A 242 47.26 -24.50 -24.38
N ALA A 243 47.39 -23.91 -25.58
CA ALA A 243 47.52 -24.66 -26.83
C ALA A 243 48.87 -25.39 -26.91
N PHE A 244 48.87 -26.59 -27.51
CA PHE A 244 50.09 -27.31 -27.84
C PHE A 244 50.83 -26.65 -29.03
N GLY A 245 52.14 -26.91 -29.15
CA GLY A 245 53.02 -26.36 -30.19
C GLY A 245 52.86 -26.98 -31.59
N HIS A 246 51.63 -27.22 -32.05
CA HIS A 246 51.35 -27.75 -33.40
C HIS A 246 50.31 -26.90 -34.14
N LYS A 247 50.21 -27.07 -35.47
CA LYS A 247 49.19 -26.36 -36.29
C LYS A 247 47.77 -26.75 -35.84
N LEU A 248 46.82 -25.81 -35.93
CA LEU A 248 45.42 -26.00 -35.54
C LEU A 248 45.20 -26.34 -34.04
N ALA A 249 46.16 -26.02 -33.16
CA ALA A 249 46.03 -26.22 -31.71
C ALA A 249 45.22 -25.12 -30.99
N ALA A 250 44.96 -23.98 -31.64
CA ALA A 250 44.32 -22.82 -31.02
C ALA A 250 42.78 -22.87 -30.98
N GLY A 251 42.16 -24.01 -31.34
CA GLY A 251 40.71 -24.15 -31.28
C GLY A 251 40.17 -23.97 -29.86
N GLU A 252 38.99 -23.36 -29.75
CA GLU A 252 38.32 -23.05 -28.49
C GLU A 252 36.97 -23.76 -28.40
N ASN A 253 36.69 -24.34 -27.22
CA ASN A 253 35.34 -24.79 -26.86
C ASN A 253 34.68 -23.76 -25.93
N TYR A 254 33.51 -23.25 -26.33
CA TYR A 254 32.72 -22.31 -25.54
C TYR A 254 31.44 -22.97 -24.99
N ARG A 255 31.06 -22.67 -23.73
CA ARG A 255 29.84 -23.21 -23.11
C ARG A 255 29.12 -22.20 -22.20
N HIS A 256 27.78 -22.23 -22.25
CA HIS A 256 26.89 -21.66 -21.25
C HIS A 256 25.79 -22.70 -20.95
N PRO A 257 25.40 -22.91 -19.67
CA PRO A 257 25.97 -22.37 -18.44
C PRO A 257 27.26 -23.10 -18.01
N GLY A 258 28.07 -22.42 -17.18
CA GLY A 258 29.36 -22.88 -16.67
C GLY A 258 29.32 -23.58 -15.30
N ALA A 259 28.15 -23.61 -14.64
CA ALA A 259 27.91 -24.15 -13.31
C ALA A 259 28.81 -23.56 -12.20
N HIS A 260 29.03 -22.24 -12.23
CA HIS A 260 29.81 -21.51 -11.22
C HIS A 260 29.30 -20.08 -11.03
N LEU A 261 29.36 -19.59 -9.80
CA LEU A 261 28.99 -18.20 -9.43
C LEU A 261 30.19 -17.39 -8.92
N ASP A 262 31.38 -18.00 -8.95
CA ASP A 262 32.65 -17.42 -8.54
C ASP A 262 33.67 -17.60 -9.67
N THR A 263 34.35 -16.54 -10.07
CA THR A 263 35.30 -16.55 -11.19
C THR A 263 36.50 -17.45 -10.90
N GLY A 264 37.01 -17.46 -9.66
CA GLY A 264 38.11 -18.33 -9.26
C GLY A 264 37.75 -19.83 -9.37
N ARG A 265 36.52 -20.21 -9.02
CA ARG A 265 35.99 -21.56 -9.30
C ARG A 265 35.83 -21.79 -10.81
N GLY A 266 35.32 -20.80 -11.53
CA GLY A 266 35.16 -20.83 -12.98
C GLY A 266 36.47 -21.15 -13.70
N ASP A 267 37.56 -20.48 -13.33
CA ASP A 267 38.89 -20.66 -13.93
C ASP A 267 39.45 -22.06 -13.66
N LYS A 268 39.26 -22.58 -12.44
CA LYS A 268 39.63 -23.96 -12.08
C LYS A 268 38.89 -24.98 -12.94
N ILE A 269 37.57 -24.83 -13.09
CA ILE A 269 36.76 -25.72 -13.93
C ILE A 269 37.18 -25.59 -15.40
N ALA A 270 37.44 -24.38 -15.91
CA ALA A 270 37.93 -24.19 -17.27
C ALA A 270 39.27 -24.92 -17.51
N GLY A 271 40.18 -24.88 -16.52
CA GLY A 271 41.42 -25.66 -16.53
C GLY A 271 41.17 -27.17 -16.60
N VAL A 272 40.30 -27.69 -15.73
CA VAL A 272 39.88 -29.11 -15.74
C VAL A 272 39.30 -29.51 -17.09
N ARG A 273 38.44 -28.68 -17.71
CA ARG A 273 37.83 -28.98 -19.00
C ARG A 273 38.82 -28.95 -20.16
N ARG A 274 39.77 -28.01 -20.15
CA ARG A 274 40.86 -27.99 -21.13
C ARG A 274 41.73 -29.25 -20.99
N GLU A 275 42.11 -29.61 -19.77
CA GLU A 275 42.89 -30.83 -19.49
C GLU A 275 42.12 -32.10 -19.90
N GLU A 276 40.80 -32.17 -19.66
CA GLU A 276 39.92 -33.25 -20.12
C GLU A 276 39.95 -33.40 -21.65
N LEU A 277 39.83 -32.30 -22.39
CA LEU A 277 39.90 -32.31 -23.85
C LEU A 277 41.29 -32.70 -24.37
N GLN A 278 42.34 -32.35 -23.63
CA GLN A 278 43.73 -32.61 -23.98
C GLN A 278 44.25 -33.97 -23.48
N ALA A 279 43.56 -34.66 -22.57
CA ALA A 279 43.94 -35.96 -22.00
C ALA A 279 44.05 -37.11 -23.03
N VAL A 280 43.53 -36.89 -24.23
CA VAL A 280 43.59 -37.80 -25.38
C VAL A 280 44.52 -37.29 -26.48
N HIS A 281 45.24 -36.19 -26.24
CA HIS A 281 46.24 -35.64 -27.16
C HIS A 281 47.35 -36.65 -27.43
N GLN A 282 47.92 -37.26 -26.38
CA GLN A 282 48.90 -38.34 -26.49
C GLN A 282 48.37 -39.60 -25.84
N ARG A 283 48.25 -40.67 -26.63
CA ARG A 283 47.83 -42.00 -26.18
C ARG A 283 48.72 -43.04 -26.82
N ILE A 284 49.13 -44.00 -26.03
CA ILE A 284 49.98 -45.08 -26.47
C ILE A 284 49.23 -46.39 -26.24
N ALA A 285 49.15 -47.22 -27.27
CA ALA A 285 48.76 -48.61 -27.14
C ALA A 285 50.03 -49.44 -26.92
N ALA A 286 50.04 -50.28 -25.90
CA ALA A 286 51.16 -51.17 -25.62
C ALA A 286 50.67 -52.59 -25.33
N ALA A 287 51.49 -53.59 -25.61
CA ALA A 287 51.19 -54.98 -25.28
C ALA A 287 52.45 -55.69 -24.75
N GLY A 288 52.25 -56.72 -23.93
CA GLY A 288 53.36 -57.51 -23.39
C GLY A 288 52.93 -58.51 -22.33
N THR A 289 53.88 -58.89 -21.48
CA THR A 289 53.74 -59.91 -20.43
C THR A 289 53.83 -59.36 -19.02
N VAL A 290 53.74 -58.04 -18.86
CA VAL A 290 53.94 -57.34 -17.59
C VAL A 290 52.76 -57.55 -16.65
N ARG A 291 52.97 -58.33 -15.60
CA ARG A 291 51.91 -58.83 -14.71
C ARG A 291 51.48 -57.85 -13.64
N GLY A 292 52.32 -56.89 -13.26
CA GLY A 292 52.00 -55.97 -12.15
C GLY A 292 51.23 -54.70 -12.50
N LEU A 293 51.09 -54.35 -13.79
CA LEU A 293 50.50 -53.06 -14.18
C LEU A 293 48.96 -53.07 -14.12
N PHE A 294 48.37 -52.07 -13.48
CA PHE A 294 46.91 -51.89 -13.33
C PHE A 294 46.47 -50.48 -13.68
N SER A 295 45.16 -50.25 -13.91
CA SER A 295 44.71 -48.90 -14.24
C SER A 295 44.94 -47.95 -13.05
N GLY A 296 45.46 -46.76 -13.32
CA GLY A 296 45.77 -45.76 -12.29
C GLY A 296 47.17 -45.83 -11.69
N CYS A 297 47.97 -46.86 -11.99
CA CYS A 297 49.38 -46.90 -11.60
C CYS A 297 50.28 -46.13 -12.58
N THR A 298 51.49 -45.78 -12.14
CA THR A 298 52.55 -45.28 -13.03
C THR A 298 53.65 -46.31 -13.26
N PHE A 299 54.42 -46.14 -14.32
CA PHE A 299 55.68 -46.86 -14.56
C PHE A 299 56.57 -46.07 -15.51
N LYS A 300 57.89 -46.30 -15.47
CA LYS A 300 58.84 -45.76 -16.46
C LYS A 300 59.15 -46.79 -17.55
N LEU A 301 58.95 -46.43 -18.81
CA LEU A 301 59.38 -47.24 -19.95
C LEU A 301 60.91 -47.16 -20.09
N ASP A 302 61.55 -48.30 -20.39
CA ASP A 302 62.99 -48.37 -20.60
C ASP A 302 63.35 -49.18 -21.85
N GLY A 303 64.36 -48.73 -22.58
CA GLY A 303 64.91 -49.48 -23.71
C GLY A 303 64.10 -49.39 -25.01
N PHE A 304 63.11 -48.49 -25.12
CA PHE A 304 62.44 -48.23 -26.40
C PHE A 304 63.37 -47.45 -27.34
N PRO A 305 63.47 -47.80 -28.65
CA PRO A 305 64.42 -47.19 -29.58
C PRO A 305 64.29 -45.67 -29.76
N ARG A 306 63.10 -45.11 -29.50
CA ARG A 306 62.85 -43.67 -29.58
C ARG A 306 62.97 -43.06 -28.17
N ASP A 307 64.04 -42.31 -27.93
CA ASP A 307 64.43 -41.87 -26.58
C ASP A 307 63.36 -41.03 -25.85
N ASP A 308 62.62 -40.20 -26.58
CA ASP A 308 61.52 -39.39 -26.01
C ASP A 308 60.36 -40.24 -25.45
N GLN A 309 60.31 -41.53 -25.74
CA GLN A 309 59.34 -42.46 -25.16
C GLN A 309 59.83 -43.12 -23.87
N ASN A 310 61.11 -43.00 -23.48
CA ASN A 310 61.63 -43.62 -22.25
C ASN A 310 61.36 -42.73 -21.01
N GLN A 311 60.09 -42.39 -20.81
CA GLN A 311 59.59 -41.54 -19.72
C GLN A 311 58.58 -42.27 -18.82
N GLU A 312 58.02 -41.55 -17.85
CA GLU A 312 56.98 -42.09 -16.97
C GLU A 312 55.59 -41.98 -17.61
N TYR A 313 54.82 -43.05 -17.48
CA TYR A 313 53.48 -43.19 -18.02
C TYR A 313 52.48 -43.56 -16.93
N LEU A 314 51.27 -43.01 -17.05
CA LEU A 314 50.08 -43.46 -16.37
C LEU A 314 49.40 -44.54 -17.20
N VAL A 315 49.07 -45.66 -16.56
CA VAL A 315 48.24 -46.71 -17.15
C VAL A 315 46.78 -46.29 -17.06
N LEU A 316 46.15 -46.04 -18.20
CA LEU A 316 44.76 -45.56 -18.27
C LEU A 316 43.77 -46.70 -18.47
N SER A 317 44.13 -47.72 -19.23
CA SER A 317 43.33 -48.92 -19.41
C SER A 317 44.20 -50.15 -19.50
N VAL A 318 43.69 -51.28 -19.05
CA VAL A 318 44.35 -52.56 -19.13
C VAL A 318 43.35 -53.64 -19.48
N GLU A 319 43.71 -54.50 -20.43
CA GLU A 319 42.99 -55.73 -20.74
C GLU A 319 43.90 -56.93 -20.43
N TYR A 320 43.46 -57.77 -19.50
CA TYR A 320 44.17 -58.96 -19.07
C TYR A 320 43.64 -60.20 -19.79
N ARG A 321 44.54 -61.11 -20.14
CA ARG A 321 44.20 -62.51 -20.42
C ARG A 321 45.16 -63.40 -19.66
N VAL A 322 44.62 -64.15 -18.72
CA VAL A 322 45.33 -65.09 -17.84
C VAL A 322 44.74 -66.48 -18.05
N PHE A 323 45.59 -67.50 -18.17
CA PHE A 323 45.16 -68.88 -18.36
C PHE A 323 45.99 -69.83 -17.50
N ASP A 324 45.33 -70.84 -16.92
CA ASP A 324 46.03 -71.95 -16.26
C ASP A 324 46.49 -72.98 -17.32
N PRO A 325 47.81 -73.22 -17.46
CA PRO A 325 48.35 -74.20 -18.41
C PRO A 325 47.93 -75.65 -18.09
N GLY A 326 47.56 -75.96 -16.85
CA GLY A 326 47.21 -77.31 -16.41
C GLY A 326 45.89 -77.87 -16.96
N TYR A 327 45.02 -77.02 -17.51
CA TYR A 327 43.68 -77.40 -18.00
C TYR A 327 43.54 -77.50 -19.53
N ARG A 328 44.59 -77.18 -20.30
CA ARG A 328 44.64 -77.42 -21.75
C ARG A 328 45.32 -78.76 -22.04
N SER A 329 44.56 -79.85 -22.12
CA SER A 329 45.06 -81.08 -22.75
C SER A 329 44.74 -81.07 -24.25
N GLY A 330 45.76 -80.98 -25.12
CA GLY A 330 45.62 -81.31 -26.55
C GLY A 330 46.09 -80.30 -27.62
N ILE A 331 46.56 -79.09 -27.27
CA ILE A 331 47.13 -78.13 -28.24
C ILE A 331 48.48 -77.64 -27.70
N GLN A 332 49.49 -77.56 -28.58
CA GLN A 332 50.88 -77.17 -28.32
C GLN A 332 51.05 -76.18 -27.15
N THR A 333 51.91 -76.55 -26.21
CA THR A 333 52.34 -75.85 -24.99
C THR A 333 53.22 -74.61 -25.27
N GLU A 334 52.90 -73.83 -26.31
CA GLU A 334 53.71 -72.71 -26.81
C GLU A 334 53.03 -71.33 -26.72
N GLY A 335 52.04 -71.15 -25.83
CA GLY A 335 51.44 -69.83 -25.55
C GLY A 335 51.95 -69.21 -24.25
N GLU A 336 52.09 -67.88 -24.20
CA GLU A 336 52.29 -67.14 -22.94
C GLU A 336 51.01 -67.22 -22.08
N ASN A 337 51.14 -67.63 -20.80
CA ASN A 337 50.01 -67.82 -19.88
C ASN A 337 49.39 -66.51 -19.38
N PHE A 338 50.09 -65.39 -19.59
CA PHE A 338 49.65 -64.06 -19.24
C PHE A 338 49.98 -63.10 -20.38
N THR A 339 48.97 -62.39 -20.85
CA THR A 339 49.14 -61.29 -21.80
C THR A 339 48.37 -60.08 -21.32
N VAL A 340 48.93 -58.90 -21.57
CA VAL A 340 48.32 -57.63 -21.22
C VAL A 340 48.32 -56.69 -22.41
N VAL A 341 47.21 -56.00 -22.63
CA VAL A 341 47.10 -54.86 -23.54
C VAL A 341 46.83 -53.61 -22.73
N LEU A 342 47.63 -52.58 -22.92
CA LEU A 342 47.67 -51.36 -22.14
C LEU A 342 47.31 -50.16 -23.01
N GLY A 343 46.47 -49.27 -22.49
CA GLY A 343 46.33 -47.91 -22.97
C GLY A 343 47.00 -46.99 -21.96
N VAL A 344 48.03 -46.27 -22.37
CA VAL A 344 48.83 -45.44 -21.45
C VAL A 344 48.95 -44.01 -21.97
N ALA A 345 49.24 -43.08 -21.07
CA ALA A 345 49.51 -41.68 -21.38
C ALA A 345 50.68 -41.16 -20.53
N PRO A 346 51.51 -40.25 -21.04
CA PRO A 346 52.65 -39.74 -20.30
C PRO A 346 52.20 -38.91 -19.09
N THR A 347 52.87 -39.05 -17.95
CA THR A 347 52.54 -38.30 -16.71
C THR A 347 52.87 -36.81 -16.80
N SER A 348 53.61 -36.40 -17.85
CA SER A 348 53.89 -35.00 -18.18
C SER A 348 52.64 -34.23 -18.64
N LEU A 349 51.57 -34.92 -19.06
CA LEU A 349 50.28 -34.32 -19.36
C LEU A 349 49.27 -34.64 -18.24
N PRO A 350 48.59 -33.61 -17.69
CA PRO A 350 47.49 -33.85 -16.76
C PRO A 350 46.39 -34.70 -17.40
N TYR A 351 45.82 -35.62 -16.63
CA TYR A 351 44.68 -36.42 -17.02
C TYR A 351 43.46 -35.99 -16.22
N ARG A 352 42.35 -35.80 -16.93
CA ARG A 352 41.02 -35.67 -16.34
C ARG A 352 40.10 -36.71 -16.97
N PRO A 353 39.18 -37.29 -16.18
CA PRO A 353 38.22 -38.24 -16.72
C PRO A 353 37.32 -37.56 -17.76
N PRO A 354 36.99 -38.25 -18.86
CA PRO A 354 36.01 -37.74 -19.82
C PRO A 354 34.61 -37.74 -19.22
N ARG A 355 33.83 -36.70 -19.50
CA ARG A 355 32.42 -36.58 -19.09
C ARG A 355 31.48 -37.42 -19.95
N ILE A 356 31.41 -38.71 -19.68
CA ILE A 356 30.51 -39.62 -20.41
C ILE A 356 29.20 -39.89 -19.69
N THR A 357 29.16 -39.67 -18.37
CA THR A 357 28.00 -40.02 -17.58
C THR A 357 26.89 -39.02 -17.87
N PRO A 358 25.70 -39.45 -18.34
CA PRO A 358 24.62 -38.54 -18.66
C PRO A 358 24.24 -37.69 -17.44
N ARG A 359 24.03 -36.39 -17.66
CA ARG A 359 23.43 -35.54 -16.63
C ARG A 359 21.91 -35.70 -16.66
N PRO A 360 21.23 -35.76 -15.49
CA PRO A 360 19.78 -35.71 -15.46
C PRO A 360 19.27 -34.39 -16.02
N ILE A 361 18.16 -34.44 -16.76
CA ILE A 361 17.51 -33.27 -17.35
C ILE A 361 16.04 -33.29 -16.95
N MET A 362 15.59 -32.19 -16.35
CA MET A 362 14.18 -31.91 -16.08
C MET A 362 13.49 -31.60 -17.40
N ARG A 363 12.71 -32.55 -17.91
CA ARG A 363 12.06 -32.44 -19.23
C ARG A 363 10.96 -31.37 -19.29
N GLY A 364 10.49 -30.89 -18.15
CA GLY A 364 9.46 -29.88 -18.04
C GLY A 364 9.20 -29.48 -16.59
N PRO A 365 8.30 -28.50 -16.38
CA PRO A 365 8.00 -28.00 -15.06
C PRO A 365 7.26 -29.05 -14.20
N GLN A 366 7.42 -28.93 -12.90
CA GLN A 366 6.75 -29.75 -11.89
C GLN A 366 6.04 -28.86 -10.88
N THR A 367 5.09 -29.39 -10.12
CA THR A 367 4.55 -28.66 -8.97
C THR A 367 5.29 -29.01 -7.68
N ALA A 368 5.34 -28.05 -6.77
CA ALA A 368 5.93 -28.22 -5.44
C ALA A 368 5.11 -27.44 -4.40
N ARG A 369 5.24 -27.82 -3.14
CA ARG A 369 4.59 -27.12 -2.02
C ARG A 369 5.54 -26.10 -1.42
N VAL A 370 5.10 -24.87 -1.22
CA VAL A 370 5.88 -23.85 -0.51
C VAL A 370 5.99 -24.20 0.97
N VAL A 371 7.17 -24.08 1.54
CA VAL A 371 7.51 -24.49 2.92
C VAL A 371 8.34 -23.44 3.64
N GLY A 372 8.40 -23.54 4.97
CA GLY A 372 9.17 -22.65 5.83
C GLY A 372 9.10 -23.07 7.29
N PRO A 373 9.61 -22.25 8.22
CA PRO A 373 9.61 -22.56 9.64
C PRO A 373 8.20 -22.76 10.21
N SER A 374 8.09 -23.62 11.23
CA SER A 374 6.82 -23.83 11.94
C SER A 374 6.32 -22.53 12.59
N GLY A 375 5.01 -22.26 12.49
CA GLY A 375 4.38 -21.04 13.02
C GLY A 375 4.45 -19.81 12.10
N GLU A 376 5.11 -19.92 10.95
CA GLU A 376 5.14 -18.88 9.92
C GLU A 376 4.08 -19.14 8.83
N GLU A 377 3.52 -18.07 8.25
CA GLU A 377 2.69 -18.15 7.03
C GLU A 377 3.48 -17.78 5.77
N ILE A 378 4.54 -16.98 5.93
CA ILE A 378 5.36 -16.44 4.83
C ILE A 378 6.83 -16.60 5.24
N PHE A 379 7.61 -17.27 4.40
CA PHE A 379 9.06 -17.39 4.58
C PHE A 379 9.76 -17.01 3.28
N THR A 380 10.41 -15.86 3.29
CA THR A 380 11.02 -15.24 2.12
C THR A 380 12.31 -14.51 2.48
N ASP A 381 13.14 -14.22 1.49
CA ASP A 381 14.33 -13.39 1.64
C ASP A 381 14.23 -12.04 0.89
N GLU A 382 15.35 -11.29 0.87
CA GLU A 382 15.48 -9.96 0.23
C GLU A 382 15.20 -9.94 -1.28
N TYR A 383 15.17 -11.10 -1.94
CA TYR A 383 14.88 -11.24 -3.38
C TYR A 383 13.50 -11.84 -3.64
N ALA A 384 12.62 -11.85 -2.64
CA ALA A 384 11.28 -12.45 -2.71
C ALA A 384 11.29 -13.95 -3.09
N ARG A 385 12.36 -14.67 -2.73
CA ARG A 385 12.50 -16.12 -2.97
C ARG A 385 11.81 -16.90 -1.86
N VAL A 386 11.31 -18.08 -2.19
CA VAL A 386 10.71 -19.00 -1.20
C VAL A 386 11.38 -20.36 -1.25
N LYS A 387 11.14 -21.20 -0.25
CA LYS A 387 11.57 -22.60 -0.25
C LYS A 387 10.39 -23.51 -0.59
N VAL A 388 10.69 -24.66 -1.18
CA VAL A 388 9.68 -25.62 -1.63
C VAL A 388 10.04 -27.05 -1.20
N GLN A 389 9.02 -27.89 -1.05
CA GLN A 389 9.14 -29.33 -0.98
C GLN A 389 8.62 -29.92 -2.29
N PHE A 390 9.48 -30.59 -3.04
CA PHE A 390 9.08 -31.36 -4.21
C PHE A 390 8.35 -32.64 -3.80
N HIS A 391 7.43 -33.11 -4.64
CA HIS A 391 6.63 -34.32 -4.33
C HIS A 391 7.44 -35.60 -4.29
N TRP A 392 8.55 -35.65 -5.04
CA TRP A 392 9.48 -36.79 -5.06
C TRP A 392 10.52 -36.74 -3.94
N ASP A 393 10.69 -35.60 -3.26
CA ASP A 393 11.61 -35.52 -2.14
C ASP A 393 11.00 -36.17 -0.90
N ARG A 394 11.45 -37.40 -0.64
CA ARG A 394 11.03 -38.25 0.47
C ARG A 394 11.82 -38.01 1.77
N LEU A 395 12.94 -37.29 1.71
CA LEU A 395 13.81 -37.06 2.86
C LEU A 395 13.55 -35.69 3.51
N GLY A 396 13.00 -34.74 2.75
CA GLY A 396 12.57 -33.45 3.27
C GLY A 396 11.44 -33.57 4.29
N LYS A 397 11.46 -32.65 5.26
CA LYS A 397 10.53 -32.63 6.40
C LYS A 397 9.40 -31.61 6.23
N LYS A 398 9.28 -31.00 5.05
CA LYS A 398 8.35 -29.89 4.75
C LYS A 398 8.57 -28.66 5.63
N ASP A 399 9.83 -28.35 5.92
CA ASP A 399 10.27 -27.22 6.72
C ASP A 399 11.26 -26.31 5.95
N GLN A 400 11.89 -25.36 6.64
CA GLN A 400 12.87 -24.44 6.04
C GLN A 400 14.12 -25.11 5.48
N ASP A 401 14.34 -26.40 5.71
CA ASP A 401 15.54 -27.13 5.25
C ASP A 401 15.25 -28.03 4.04
N SER A 402 14.03 -28.00 3.49
CA SER A 402 13.59 -28.85 2.38
C SER A 402 14.28 -28.55 1.05
N SER A 403 14.58 -27.27 0.76
CA SER A 403 15.25 -26.85 -0.48
C SER A 403 16.12 -25.62 -0.29
N CYS A 404 16.84 -25.24 -1.35
CA CYS A 404 17.42 -23.91 -1.49
C CYS A 404 16.32 -22.84 -1.65
N PHE A 405 16.70 -21.57 -1.58
CA PHE A 405 15.80 -20.47 -1.93
C PHE A 405 15.61 -20.39 -3.45
N VAL A 406 14.36 -20.54 -3.88
CA VAL A 406 13.93 -20.56 -5.29
C VAL A 406 13.34 -19.22 -5.66
N ARG A 407 13.82 -18.62 -6.76
CA ARG A 407 13.27 -17.35 -7.29
C ARG A 407 11.85 -17.55 -7.79
N VAL A 408 11.02 -16.52 -7.60
CA VAL A 408 9.61 -16.52 -8.00
C VAL A 408 9.40 -15.50 -9.10
N SER A 409 8.96 -15.98 -10.27
CA SER A 409 8.50 -15.15 -11.37
C SER A 409 7.38 -14.23 -10.89
N GLN A 410 7.46 -12.96 -11.28
CA GLN A 410 6.46 -11.94 -10.97
C GLN A 410 5.77 -11.49 -12.26
N THR A 411 4.53 -11.02 -12.15
CA THR A 411 3.77 -10.48 -13.30
C THR A 411 4.50 -9.30 -13.96
N TRP A 412 5.19 -8.47 -13.18
CA TRP A 412 6.03 -7.37 -13.67
C TRP A 412 7.12 -7.06 -12.64
N ALA A 413 8.38 -6.98 -13.05
CA ALA A 413 9.50 -6.71 -12.14
C ALA A 413 10.47 -5.67 -12.74
N GLY A 414 10.68 -4.56 -12.03
CA GLY A 414 11.62 -3.49 -12.37
C GLY A 414 12.48 -3.07 -11.17
N SER A 415 13.43 -2.16 -11.40
CA SER A 415 14.34 -1.69 -10.35
C SER A 415 13.62 -0.80 -9.34
N GLY A 416 13.19 -1.39 -8.21
CA GLY A 416 12.47 -0.70 -7.14
C GLY A 416 10.96 -0.52 -7.37
N TRP A 417 10.39 -1.18 -8.37
CA TRP A 417 8.95 -1.10 -8.71
C TRP A 417 8.47 -2.38 -9.42
N GLY A 418 7.17 -2.67 -9.38
CA GLY A 418 6.58 -3.84 -10.03
C GLY A 418 5.45 -4.48 -9.20
N PHE A 419 5.05 -5.69 -9.59
CA PHE A 419 4.12 -6.53 -8.85
C PHE A 419 4.88 -7.48 -7.93
N ILE A 420 4.45 -7.59 -6.68
CA ILE A 420 4.99 -8.56 -5.73
C ILE A 420 3.85 -9.36 -5.12
N GLN A 421 3.83 -10.64 -5.42
CA GLN A 421 2.97 -11.63 -4.77
C GLN A 421 3.90 -12.75 -4.33
N ILE A 422 4.14 -12.87 -3.03
CA ILE A 422 5.04 -13.90 -2.46
C ILE A 422 4.21 -15.16 -2.18
N PRO A 423 4.62 -16.35 -2.64
CA PRO A 423 3.91 -17.58 -2.32
C PRO A 423 3.94 -17.86 -0.82
N ARG A 424 2.80 -18.23 -0.23
CA ARG A 424 2.70 -18.53 1.20
C ARG A 424 2.94 -20.00 1.48
N ILE A 425 3.40 -20.30 2.69
CA ILE A 425 3.62 -21.68 3.16
C ILE A 425 2.32 -22.47 2.99
N GLY A 426 2.44 -23.67 2.41
CA GLY A 426 1.31 -24.55 2.11
C GLY A 426 0.72 -24.36 0.70
N GLN A 427 0.98 -23.26 0.00
CA GLN A 427 0.52 -23.06 -1.38
C GLN A 427 1.27 -23.96 -2.37
N GLU A 428 0.62 -24.27 -3.50
CA GLU A 428 1.22 -25.03 -4.59
C GLU A 428 1.71 -24.10 -5.69
N VAL A 429 2.95 -24.32 -6.12
CA VAL A 429 3.63 -23.53 -7.15
C VAL A 429 4.12 -24.43 -8.27
N ILE A 430 4.24 -23.86 -9.47
CA ILE A 430 4.88 -24.51 -10.63
C ILE A 430 6.36 -24.10 -10.61
N VAL A 431 7.24 -25.09 -10.61
CA VAL A 431 8.69 -24.96 -10.63
C VAL A 431 9.22 -25.47 -11.95
N ASP A 432 9.88 -24.60 -12.69
CA ASP A 432 10.68 -24.93 -13.87
C ASP A 432 12.17 -24.97 -13.50
N PHE A 433 13.01 -25.39 -14.43
CA PHE A 433 14.44 -25.61 -14.20
C PHE A 433 15.26 -24.98 -15.32
N ILE A 434 16.16 -24.05 -14.97
CA ILE A 434 16.97 -23.32 -15.95
C ILE A 434 17.85 -24.33 -16.69
N GLU A 435 17.78 -24.33 -18.03
CA GLU A 435 18.45 -25.31 -18.92
C GLU A 435 18.07 -26.78 -18.62
N GLY A 436 16.95 -27.00 -17.92
CA GLY A 436 16.54 -28.32 -17.43
C GLY A 436 17.44 -28.88 -16.33
N ASP A 437 18.34 -28.09 -15.73
CA ASP A 437 19.24 -28.57 -14.67
C ASP A 437 18.47 -28.69 -13.33
N PRO A 438 18.35 -29.90 -12.73
CA PRO A 438 17.66 -30.09 -11.44
C PRO A 438 18.23 -29.21 -10.31
N ASP A 439 19.48 -28.77 -10.43
CA ASP A 439 20.15 -27.90 -9.45
C ASP A 439 19.70 -26.43 -9.56
N GLN A 440 18.95 -26.04 -10.59
CA GLN A 440 18.55 -24.64 -10.87
C GLN A 440 17.03 -24.43 -10.96
N PRO A 441 16.28 -24.67 -9.86
CA PRO A 441 14.84 -24.44 -9.85
C PRO A 441 14.48 -22.94 -9.94
N ILE A 442 13.35 -22.64 -10.59
CA ILE A 442 12.71 -21.32 -10.63
C ILE A 442 11.18 -21.48 -10.62
N ILE A 443 10.48 -20.76 -9.75
CA ILE A 443 9.02 -20.78 -9.71
C ILE A 443 8.47 -19.89 -10.82
N THR A 444 7.61 -20.44 -11.68
CA THR A 444 7.04 -19.76 -12.85
C THR A 444 5.54 -19.58 -12.77
N GLY A 445 4.86 -20.22 -11.82
CA GLY A 445 3.41 -20.13 -11.69
C GLY A 445 2.88 -20.61 -10.35
N ARG A 446 1.56 -20.51 -10.22
CA ARG A 446 0.77 -20.89 -9.03
C ARG A 446 -0.47 -21.61 -9.51
N VAL A 447 -0.92 -22.60 -8.75
CA VAL A 447 -2.13 -23.35 -9.07
C VAL A 447 -3.00 -23.52 -7.83
N TYR A 448 -4.31 -23.48 -8.03
CA TYR A 448 -5.29 -23.89 -7.02
C TYR A 448 -5.39 -25.42 -6.99
N ASN A 449 -5.77 -25.96 -5.83
CA ASN A 449 -6.02 -27.39 -5.62
C ASN A 449 -7.13 -27.58 -4.58
N ALA A 450 -7.49 -28.83 -4.26
CA ALA A 450 -8.59 -29.10 -3.32
C ALA A 450 -8.40 -28.51 -1.91
N ALA A 451 -7.15 -28.29 -1.47
CA ALA A 451 -6.85 -27.65 -0.19
C ALA A 451 -6.69 -26.12 -0.29
N GLN A 452 -6.53 -25.60 -1.50
CA GLN A 452 -6.32 -24.19 -1.83
C GLN A 452 -7.27 -23.86 -2.98
N MET A 453 -8.56 -23.76 -2.69
CA MET A 453 -9.59 -23.51 -3.69
C MET A 453 -9.52 -22.08 -4.25
N PRO A 454 -10.01 -21.86 -5.49
CA PRO A 454 -10.21 -20.51 -6.02
C PRO A 454 -11.07 -19.63 -5.08
N PRO A 455 -10.87 -18.30 -5.06
CA PRO A 455 -11.53 -17.41 -4.11
C PRO A 455 -13.03 -17.24 -4.34
N TYR A 456 -13.51 -17.54 -5.55
CA TYR A 456 -14.91 -17.40 -5.95
C TYR A 456 -15.54 -18.78 -6.17
N GLY A 457 -16.83 -18.91 -5.87
CA GLY A 457 -17.55 -20.18 -5.94
C GLY A 457 -17.71 -20.67 -7.39
N LEU A 458 -16.74 -21.43 -7.89
CA LEU A 458 -16.77 -22.01 -9.23
C LEU A 458 -17.50 -23.36 -9.26
N PRO A 459 -18.20 -23.69 -10.38
CA PRO A 459 -18.31 -22.91 -11.62
C PRO A 459 -19.40 -21.82 -11.60
N GLY A 460 -20.14 -21.63 -10.50
CA GLY A 460 -21.28 -20.70 -10.43
C GLY A 460 -20.93 -19.24 -10.72
N ASN A 461 -19.74 -18.80 -10.31
CA ASN A 461 -19.24 -17.44 -10.49
C ASN A 461 -18.16 -17.34 -11.57
N ALA A 462 -18.34 -18.02 -12.71
CA ALA A 462 -17.33 -18.07 -13.78
C ALA A 462 -17.01 -16.69 -14.42
N THR A 463 -17.90 -15.71 -14.27
CA THR A 463 -17.73 -14.33 -14.76
C THR A 463 -16.99 -13.40 -13.77
N GLN A 464 -16.62 -13.90 -12.59
CA GLN A 464 -15.86 -13.14 -11.59
C GLN A 464 -14.36 -13.31 -11.79
N SER A 465 -13.64 -12.19 -11.80
CA SER A 465 -12.17 -12.15 -11.89
C SER A 465 -11.60 -11.12 -10.90
N GLY A 466 -10.32 -11.23 -10.54
CA GLY A 466 -9.66 -10.22 -9.71
C GLY A 466 -8.62 -10.78 -8.74
N TRP A 467 -8.29 -9.96 -7.73
CA TRP A 467 -7.31 -10.28 -6.70
C TRP A 467 -7.92 -10.18 -5.32
N LYS A 468 -7.82 -11.27 -4.55
CA LYS A 468 -8.24 -11.34 -3.15
C LYS A 468 -7.04 -11.72 -2.29
N SER A 469 -6.70 -10.87 -1.32
CA SER A 469 -5.62 -11.14 -0.37
C SER A 469 -6.15 -11.90 0.87
N ASN A 470 -5.28 -12.13 1.85
CA ASN A 470 -5.67 -12.62 3.17
C ASN A 470 -4.75 -11.96 4.21
N SER A 471 -5.31 -11.44 5.29
CA SER A 471 -4.52 -10.90 6.41
C SER A 471 -3.50 -11.92 6.92
N SER A 472 -2.32 -11.47 7.29
CA SER A 472 -1.22 -12.30 7.80
C SER A 472 -0.56 -11.60 8.99
N LYS A 473 -0.23 -12.28 10.09
CA LYS A 473 -0.48 -13.71 10.40
C LYS A 473 -1.83 -13.92 11.09
N GLY A 474 -2.39 -15.13 10.99
CA GLY A 474 -3.58 -15.57 11.71
C GLY A 474 -4.90 -15.47 10.91
N GLY A 475 -4.86 -15.01 9.66
CA GLY A 475 -6.05 -14.83 8.83
C GLY A 475 -7.11 -13.87 9.43
N GLY A 476 -8.33 -13.93 8.91
CA GLY A 476 -9.50 -13.24 9.48
C GLY A 476 -9.97 -11.96 8.76
N GLY A 477 -9.33 -11.58 7.65
CA GLY A 477 -9.72 -10.43 6.83
C GLY A 477 -9.04 -10.43 5.46
N TYR A 478 -9.48 -9.57 4.54
CA TYR A 478 -8.90 -9.50 3.19
C TYR A 478 -9.08 -8.13 2.53
N ASN A 479 -8.14 -7.79 1.64
CA ASN A 479 -8.31 -6.74 0.65
C ASN A 479 -8.69 -7.38 -0.69
N GLU A 480 -9.53 -6.71 -1.48
CA GLU A 480 -10.03 -7.25 -2.75
C GLU A 480 -10.20 -6.16 -3.80
N LEU A 481 -9.85 -6.51 -5.04
CA LEU A 481 -10.33 -5.85 -6.25
C LEU A 481 -10.91 -6.94 -7.15
N MET A 482 -12.24 -6.92 -7.34
CA MET A 482 -12.98 -7.93 -8.10
C MET A 482 -13.81 -7.26 -9.20
N PHE A 483 -13.82 -7.89 -10.37
CA PHE A 483 -14.61 -7.53 -11.54
C PHE A 483 -15.63 -8.65 -11.81
N GLU A 484 -16.91 -8.28 -11.88
CA GLU A 484 -18.02 -9.14 -12.27
C GLU A 484 -18.49 -8.72 -13.67
N ASP A 485 -18.36 -9.63 -14.63
CA ASP A 485 -18.72 -9.41 -16.03
C ASP A 485 -20.07 -10.03 -16.42
N LYS A 486 -20.90 -10.41 -15.45
CA LYS A 486 -22.26 -10.90 -15.71
C LYS A 486 -23.16 -9.79 -16.25
N THR A 487 -23.61 -9.96 -17.49
CA THR A 487 -24.45 -8.98 -18.20
C THR A 487 -25.69 -8.55 -17.41
N GLY A 488 -25.88 -7.24 -17.26
CA GLY A 488 -26.98 -6.64 -16.50
C GLY A 488 -26.79 -6.69 -14.99
N SER A 489 -25.61 -7.09 -14.52
CA SER A 489 -25.23 -7.16 -13.10
C SER A 489 -23.73 -6.92 -12.92
N GLU A 490 -23.12 -6.17 -13.84
CA GLU A 490 -21.70 -5.86 -13.82
C GLU A 490 -21.33 -5.07 -12.56
N LEU A 491 -20.19 -5.41 -11.96
CA LEU A 491 -19.74 -4.80 -10.71
C LEU A 491 -18.21 -4.74 -10.65
N VAL A 492 -17.70 -3.59 -10.21
CA VAL A 492 -16.32 -3.49 -9.70
C VAL A 492 -16.40 -3.36 -8.18
N ASN A 493 -15.96 -4.40 -7.47
CA ASN A 493 -15.89 -4.38 -6.01
C ASN A 493 -14.48 -4.04 -5.56
N PHE A 494 -14.35 -3.04 -4.70
CA PHE A 494 -13.10 -2.67 -4.06
C PHE A 494 -13.27 -2.70 -2.54
N GLN A 495 -12.56 -3.60 -1.88
CA GLN A 495 -12.59 -3.76 -0.42
C GLN A 495 -11.20 -3.49 0.17
N ALA A 496 -11.15 -2.59 1.15
CA ALA A 496 -10.02 -2.43 2.05
C ALA A 496 -10.39 -2.98 3.43
N GLN A 497 -9.57 -3.89 3.99
CA GLN A 497 -9.82 -4.50 5.30
C GLN A 497 -9.70 -3.50 6.45
N LYS A 498 -8.91 -2.45 6.28
CA LYS A 498 -8.64 -1.44 7.31
C LYS A 498 -8.59 -0.04 6.69
N ASP A 499 -7.39 0.49 6.45
CA ASP A 499 -7.20 1.85 5.94
C ASP A 499 -7.14 1.86 4.41
N HIS A 500 -7.82 2.82 3.76
CA HIS A 500 -7.71 3.09 2.33
C HIS A 500 -7.16 4.50 2.11
N ASN A 501 -5.93 4.59 1.60
CA ASN A 501 -5.28 5.86 1.28
C ASN A 501 -5.25 6.05 -0.25
N LEU A 502 -5.91 7.11 -0.73
CA LEU A 502 -5.91 7.50 -2.14
C LEU A 502 -5.16 8.83 -2.31
N LEU A 503 -4.05 8.80 -3.07
CA LEU A 503 -3.28 10.00 -3.44
C LEU A 503 -3.33 10.21 -4.95
N VAL A 504 -3.96 11.30 -5.39
CA VAL A 504 -3.97 11.74 -6.78
C VAL A 504 -3.14 13.02 -6.88
N LYS A 505 -2.09 13.02 -7.71
CA LYS A 505 -1.12 14.12 -7.79
C LYS A 505 -1.53 15.27 -8.73
N ASN A 506 -2.57 15.07 -9.53
CA ASN A 506 -3.11 16.06 -10.44
C ASN A 506 -4.65 15.97 -10.38
N ASP A 507 -5.31 15.71 -11.50
CA ASP A 507 -6.78 15.74 -11.58
C ASP A 507 -7.41 14.38 -11.26
N ARG A 508 -8.53 14.41 -10.52
CA ARG A 508 -9.44 13.27 -10.33
C ARG A 508 -10.81 13.63 -10.92
N THR A 509 -11.21 12.93 -11.97
CA THR A 509 -12.57 13.01 -12.52
C THR A 509 -13.41 11.83 -12.05
N LYS A 510 -14.65 12.07 -11.61
CA LYS A 510 -15.63 11.03 -11.27
C LYS A 510 -16.95 11.35 -11.97
N LEU A 511 -17.44 10.43 -12.81
CA LEU A 511 -18.74 10.52 -13.46
C LEU A 511 -19.57 9.31 -13.03
N VAL A 512 -20.76 9.57 -12.46
CA VAL A 512 -21.74 8.55 -12.11
C VAL A 512 -23.02 8.89 -12.87
N GLN A 513 -23.49 7.98 -13.73
CA GLN A 513 -24.61 8.25 -14.64
C GLN A 513 -25.99 8.02 -14.02
N HIS A 514 -26.04 7.34 -12.88
CA HIS A 514 -27.27 7.09 -12.13
C HIS A 514 -27.07 7.60 -10.69
N ASP A 515 -27.06 6.72 -9.68
CA ASP A 515 -27.02 7.13 -8.28
C ASP A 515 -25.63 6.97 -7.65
N GLN A 516 -25.30 7.89 -6.74
CA GLN A 516 -24.19 7.77 -5.80
C GLN A 516 -24.72 7.86 -4.37
N SER A 517 -24.33 6.93 -3.51
CA SER A 517 -24.64 6.93 -2.07
C SER A 517 -23.36 6.75 -1.27
N ASP A 518 -23.02 7.74 -0.45
CA ASP A 518 -21.88 7.70 0.46
C ASP A 518 -22.37 7.67 1.92
N ARG A 519 -21.80 6.77 2.74
CA ARG A 519 -22.11 6.65 4.16
C ARG A 519 -20.82 6.65 4.98
N ILE A 520 -20.74 7.53 5.97
CA ILE A 520 -19.64 7.63 6.93
C ILE A 520 -20.26 7.50 8.32
N ASP A 521 -19.87 6.46 9.07
CA ASP A 521 -20.49 6.15 10.37
C ASP A 521 -19.94 6.98 11.55
N HIS A 522 -18.79 7.65 11.40
CA HIS A 522 -18.18 8.49 12.44
C HIS A 522 -17.95 9.92 11.92
N ASP A 523 -16.73 10.27 11.53
CA ASP A 523 -16.37 11.63 11.11
C ASP A 523 -16.01 11.70 9.63
N ALA A 524 -16.49 12.77 8.97
CA ALA A 524 -16.03 13.18 7.64
C ALA A 524 -15.40 14.57 7.75
N LYS A 525 -14.18 14.74 7.23
CA LYS A 525 -13.52 16.05 7.09
C LYS A 525 -13.32 16.35 5.61
N HIS A 526 -13.85 17.49 5.16
CA HIS A 526 -13.67 17.99 3.80
C HIS A 526 -12.95 19.35 3.85
N SER A 527 -11.92 19.53 3.03
CA SER A 527 -11.11 20.75 2.97
C SER A 527 -10.76 21.04 1.52
N VAL A 528 -11.07 22.25 1.07
CA VAL A 528 -10.79 22.74 -0.29
C VAL A 528 -9.87 23.96 -0.17
N GLY A 529 -8.74 23.95 -0.89
CA GLY A 529 -7.70 24.98 -0.74
C GLY A 529 -7.96 26.28 -1.51
N HIS A 530 -8.75 26.22 -2.57
CA HIS A 530 -9.17 27.37 -3.38
C HIS A 530 -10.71 27.42 -3.39
N ASP A 531 -11.33 27.05 -4.51
CA ASP A 531 -12.76 27.23 -4.73
C ASP A 531 -13.51 25.89 -4.62
N LEU A 532 -14.66 25.92 -3.95
CA LEU A 532 -15.68 24.87 -3.99
C LEU A 532 -16.89 25.42 -4.75
N ASP A 533 -17.19 24.84 -5.92
CA ASP A 533 -18.40 25.13 -6.69
C ASP A 533 -19.33 23.92 -6.66
N GLU A 534 -20.60 24.14 -6.27
CA GLU A 534 -21.59 23.08 -6.10
C GLU A 534 -22.91 23.50 -6.77
N ASP A 535 -23.23 22.85 -7.88
CA ASP A 535 -24.50 23.03 -8.60
C ASP A 535 -25.47 21.86 -8.33
N VAL A 536 -26.68 22.18 -7.89
CA VAL A 536 -27.73 21.20 -7.55
C VAL A 536 -29.01 21.54 -8.31
N GLY A 537 -29.31 20.77 -9.36
CA GLY A 537 -30.40 21.09 -10.29
C GLY A 537 -31.85 20.95 -9.76
N ASN A 538 -32.07 20.36 -8.58
CA ASN A 538 -33.42 20.22 -8.00
C ASN A 538 -33.45 20.62 -6.52
N ASN A 539 -33.25 19.67 -5.60
CA ASN A 539 -33.33 19.93 -4.16
C ASN A 539 -32.01 19.61 -3.46
N LYS A 540 -31.52 20.54 -2.64
CA LYS A 540 -30.49 20.30 -1.62
C LYS A 540 -31.15 20.28 -0.25
N THR A 541 -30.98 19.20 0.51
CA THR A 541 -31.49 19.09 1.90
C THR A 541 -30.32 18.86 2.85
N VAL A 542 -30.18 19.73 3.85
CA VAL A 542 -29.17 19.61 4.90
C VAL A 542 -29.88 19.43 6.25
N LYS A 543 -29.52 18.38 6.99
CA LYS A 543 -30.03 18.13 8.35
C LYS A 543 -28.86 17.98 9.29
N VAL A 544 -28.75 18.89 10.27
CA VAL A 544 -27.71 18.89 11.30
C VAL A 544 -28.35 18.55 12.64
N GLY A 545 -27.77 17.59 13.38
CA GLY A 545 -28.37 17.05 14.60
C GLY A 545 -28.09 17.85 15.88
N VAL A 546 -27.00 18.61 15.92
CA VAL A 546 -26.57 19.40 17.08
C VAL A 546 -26.32 20.85 16.67
N ASP A 547 -25.11 21.18 16.21
CA ASP A 547 -24.71 22.56 15.89
C ASP A 547 -24.23 22.69 14.44
N GLN A 548 -24.60 23.78 13.78
CA GLN A 548 -24.00 24.24 12.52
C GLN A 548 -23.31 25.58 12.76
N THR A 549 -22.00 25.64 12.49
CA THR A 549 -21.21 26.88 12.55
C THR A 549 -20.74 27.25 11.16
N THR A 550 -21.00 28.48 10.73
CA THR A 550 -20.52 29.04 9.46
C THR A 550 -19.69 30.29 9.77
N ASP A 551 -18.44 30.34 9.30
CA ASP A 551 -17.55 31.49 9.42
C ASP A 551 -17.12 31.94 8.01
N ILE A 552 -17.28 33.23 7.71
CA ILE A 552 -17.12 33.80 6.36
C ILE A 552 -16.16 34.98 6.44
N GLY A 553 -14.98 34.83 5.83
CA GLY A 553 -13.90 35.82 5.95
C GLY A 553 -14.09 37.12 5.17
N SER A 554 -14.97 37.15 4.15
CA SER A 554 -15.21 38.35 3.34
C SER A 554 -16.69 38.64 3.15
N ASN A 555 -17.36 38.03 2.15
CA ASN A 555 -18.75 38.32 1.83
C ASN A 555 -19.58 37.03 1.80
N ASP A 556 -20.79 37.10 2.35
CA ASP A 556 -21.87 36.14 2.11
C ASP A 556 -22.90 36.80 1.19
N THR A 557 -23.36 36.12 0.14
CA THR A 557 -24.36 36.65 -0.80
C THR A 557 -25.42 35.58 -1.08
N GLU A 558 -26.61 35.77 -0.52
CA GLU A 558 -27.75 34.87 -0.69
C GLU A 558 -28.78 35.52 -1.64
N THR A 559 -29.14 34.84 -2.72
CA THR A 559 -30.25 35.25 -3.61
C THR A 559 -31.34 34.18 -3.61
N VAL A 560 -32.55 34.53 -3.18
CA VAL A 560 -33.69 33.61 -3.10
C VAL A 560 -34.78 34.04 -4.09
N GLY A 561 -35.10 33.20 -5.08
CA GLY A 561 -36.00 33.57 -6.18
C GLY A 561 -37.50 33.63 -5.84
N LYS A 562 -37.92 33.06 -4.71
CA LYS A 562 -39.33 33.11 -4.24
C LYS A 562 -39.42 33.50 -2.76
N ASN A 563 -39.36 32.52 -1.86
CA ASN A 563 -39.58 32.73 -0.42
C ASN A 563 -38.37 32.24 0.37
N ARG A 564 -37.88 33.06 1.30
CA ARG A 564 -36.96 32.67 2.37
C ARG A 564 -37.74 32.67 3.68
N SER A 565 -37.73 31.57 4.43
CA SER A 565 -38.39 31.44 5.72
C SER A 565 -37.38 31.03 6.78
N LEU A 566 -37.25 31.83 7.84
CA LEU A 566 -36.41 31.54 9.00
C LEU A 566 -37.29 31.36 10.23
N THR A 567 -37.04 30.33 11.03
CA THR A 567 -37.73 30.10 12.31
C THR A 567 -36.69 29.77 13.36
N VAL A 568 -36.61 30.59 14.40
CA VAL A 568 -35.65 30.44 15.51
C VAL A 568 -36.44 30.10 16.78
N GLY A 569 -36.13 28.97 17.42
CA GLY A 569 -36.91 28.44 18.54
C GLY A 569 -36.67 29.12 19.90
N SER A 570 -35.56 29.84 20.07
CA SER A 570 -35.24 30.57 21.31
C SER A 570 -34.83 32.01 21.01
N ASN A 571 -33.54 32.29 20.83
CA ASN A 571 -33.01 33.64 20.65
C ASN A 571 -32.29 33.75 19.31
N GLU A 572 -32.54 34.85 18.60
CA GLU A 572 -31.71 35.33 17.49
C GLU A 572 -30.94 36.56 17.97
N THR A 573 -29.65 36.66 17.64
CA THR A 573 -28.83 37.84 17.95
C THR A 573 -28.09 38.26 16.68
N ILE A 574 -28.32 39.50 16.25
CA ILE A 574 -27.68 40.10 15.07
C ILE A 574 -26.83 41.27 15.55
N SER A 575 -25.53 41.24 15.26
CA SER A 575 -24.58 42.32 15.58
C SER A 575 -23.95 42.83 14.29
N ILE A 576 -24.02 44.13 14.03
CA ILE A 576 -23.56 44.76 12.79
C ILE A 576 -22.55 45.85 13.17
N GLY A 577 -21.30 45.72 12.68
CA GLY A 577 -20.20 46.60 13.09
C GLY A 577 -20.19 47.98 12.43
N SER A 578 -20.89 48.18 11.31
CA SER A 578 -20.96 49.46 10.59
C SER A 578 -22.40 49.83 10.21
N ASN A 579 -22.88 49.42 9.04
CA ASN A 579 -24.19 49.79 8.52
C ASN A 579 -25.07 48.58 8.24
N SER A 580 -26.37 48.70 8.56
CA SER A 580 -27.43 47.81 8.10
C SER A 580 -28.34 48.60 7.16
N THR A 581 -28.63 48.08 5.96
CA THR A 581 -29.55 48.71 5.01
C THR A 581 -30.63 47.70 4.63
N GLU A 582 -31.88 47.99 4.96
CA GLU A 582 -33.04 47.18 4.59
C GLU A 582 -33.87 47.96 3.56
N THR A 583 -34.16 47.35 2.41
CA THR A 583 -35.03 47.94 1.37
C THR A 583 -36.19 46.99 1.11
N ILE A 584 -37.41 47.48 1.26
CA ILE A 584 -38.62 46.65 1.21
C ILE A 584 -39.54 47.23 0.14
N GLY A 585 -39.82 46.45 -0.91
CA GLY A 585 -40.55 46.93 -2.08
C GLY A 585 -42.06 47.12 -1.89
N ALA A 586 -42.66 46.56 -0.84
CA ALA A 586 -44.10 46.65 -0.59
C ALA A 586 -44.47 46.89 0.89
N ASN A 587 -44.42 45.85 1.74
CA ASN A 587 -44.87 45.93 3.13
C ASN A 587 -43.83 45.36 4.10
N HIS A 588 -43.58 46.07 5.19
CA HIS A 588 -42.86 45.59 6.37
C HIS A 588 -43.81 45.54 7.55
N ALA A 589 -44.09 44.34 8.06
CA ALA A 589 -44.93 44.14 9.25
C ALA A 589 -44.09 43.58 10.38
N GLN A 590 -43.93 44.35 11.46
CA GLN A 590 -43.25 43.92 12.68
C GLN A 590 -44.28 43.84 13.83
N THR A 591 -44.33 42.70 14.52
CA THR A 591 -45.18 42.51 15.71
C THR A 591 -44.28 42.18 16.90
N VAL A 592 -44.39 42.94 17.99
CA VAL A 592 -43.63 42.72 19.22
C VAL A 592 -44.62 42.51 20.37
N ALA A 593 -44.61 41.31 20.97
CA ALA A 593 -45.67 40.89 21.90
C ALA A 593 -45.58 41.53 23.31
N ILE A 594 -44.36 41.84 23.78
CA ILE A 594 -44.14 42.35 25.15
C ILE A 594 -43.61 43.78 25.11
N ALA A 595 -42.38 43.97 24.63
CA ALA A 595 -41.73 45.28 24.65
C ALA A 595 -40.76 45.44 23.47
N GLN A 596 -40.85 46.59 22.80
CA GLN A 596 -39.87 47.04 21.83
C GLN A 596 -39.09 48.21 22.44
N ALA A 597 -37.78 48.07 22.61
CA ALA A 597 -36.89 49.14 23.05
C ALA A 597 -36.01 49.61 21.88
N ILE A 598 -36.04 50.91 21.59
CA ILE A 598 -35.23 51.53 20.54
C ILE A 598 -34.36 52.61 21.21
N THR A 599 -33.04 52.41 21.21
CA THR A 599 -32.07 53.38 21.71
C THR A 599 -31.26 53.93 20.54
N VAL A 600 -31.22 55.25 20.38
CA VAL A 600 -30.48 55.91 19.30
C VAL A 600 -29.45 56.85 19.91
N GLY A 601 -28.16 56.62 19.63
CA GLY A 601 -27.06 57.33 20.30
C GLY A 601 -26.78 58.75 19.82
N ALA A 602 -27.24 59.11 18.61
CA ALA A 602 -27.03 60.44 18.03
C ALA A 602 -28.34 61.06 17.49
N ALA A 603 -28.83 60.57 16.36
CA ALA A 603 -30.02 61.12 15.72
C ALA A 603 -30.89 60.01 15.12
N ARG A 604 -32.20 60.11 15.34
CA ARG A 604 -33.22 59.32 14.63
C ARG A 604 -33.92 60.26 13.64
N VAL A 605 -33.98 59.87 12.37
CA VAL A 605 -34.70 60.59 11.32
C VAL A 605 -35.78 59.67 10.76
N ASP A 606 -37.05 59.98 11.04
CA ASP A 606 -38.19 59.33 10.40
C ASP A 606 -38.69 60.26 9.29
N THR A 607 -38.73 59.78 8.04
CA THR A 607 -39.34 60.50 6.90
C THR A 607 -40.52 59.71 6.40
N VAL A 608 -41.72 60.29 6.45
CA VAL A 608 -42.96 59.64 5.99
C VAL A 608 -43.51 60.43 4.80
N GLY A 609 -43.60 59.80 3.64
CA GLY A 609 -43.98 60.47 2.37
C GLY A 609 -45.47 60.70 2.16
N ALA A 610 -46.35 60.11 2.99
CA ALA A 610 -47.80 60.23 2.88
C ALA A 610 -48.48 60.40 4.26
N THR A 611 -48.93 59.31 4.88
CA THR A 611 -49.65 59.35 6.16
C THR A 611 -48.89 58.59 7.23
N GLU A 612 -48.55 59.25 8.32
CA GLU A 612 -48.13 58.60 9.56
C GLU A 612 -49.33 58.52 10.51
N THR A 613 -49.69 57.31 10.96
CA THR A 613 -50.71 57.11 12.00
C THR A 613 -50.06 56.46 13.22
N ARG A 614 -50.07 57.18 14.36
CA ARG A 614 -49.64 56.64 15.65
C ARG A 614 -50.85 56.52 16.57
N THR A 615 -51.22 55.28 16.90
CA THR A 615 -52.29 54.99 17.87
C THR A 615 -51.67 54.49 19.16
N VAL A 616 -51.93 55.16 20.28
CA VAL A 616 -51.47 54.73 21.61
C VAL A 616 -52.70 54.34 22.43
N GLY A 617 -52.80 53.08 22.85
CA GLY A 617 -53.98 52.55 23.55
C GLY A 617 -54.07 52.92 25.04
N SER A 618 -53.07 53.62 25.58
CA SER A 618 -52.97 54.08 26.97
C SER A 618 -52.24 55.42 27.01
N ALA A 619 -51.57 55.78 28.11
CA ALA A 619 -50.86 57.04 28.23
C ALA A 619 -49.69 57.15 27.23
N GLN A 620 -49.68 58.22 26.42
CA GLN A 620 -48.49 58.66 25.70
C GLN A 620 -47.81 59.78 26.50
N THR A 621 -46.60 59.54 27.00
CA THR A 621 -45.77 60.56 27.66
C THR A 621 -44.67 61.03 26.72
N ASN A 622 -44.68 62.30 26.34
CA ASN A 622 -43.59 62.93 25.59
C ASN A 622 -42.84 63.88 26.53
N THR A 623 -41.64 63.49 26.96
CA THR A 623 -40.74 64.36 27.74
C THR A 623 -39.72 64.98 26.78
N ILE A 624 -39.73 66.31 26.65
CA ILE A 624 -38.78 67.05 25.80
C ILE A 624 -37.81 67.77 26.74
N GLY A 625 -36.53 67.37 26.73
CA GLY A 625 -35.51 67.90 27.65
C GLY A 625 -34.97 69.30 27.30
N SER A 626 -35.33 69.84 26.14
CA SER A 626 -34.92 71.19 25.69
C SER A 626 -36.06 71.83 24.90
N THR A 627 -35.88 72.13 23.60
CA THR A 627 -36.87 72.85 22.79
C THR A 627 -37.77 71.88 22.02
N ARG A 628 -39.08 72.10 22.08
CA ARG A 628 -40.05 71.50 21.15
C ARG A 628 -40.53 72.58 20.18
N ALA A 629 -40.14 72.49 18.91
CA ALA A 629 -40.68 73.32 17.83
C ALA A 629 -41.72 72.52 17.04
N VAL A 630 -42.90 73.11 16.80
CA VAL A 630 -43.97 72.55 15.96
C VAL A 630 -44.35 73.58 14.91
N THR A 631 -44.14 73.26 13.64
CA THR A 631 -44.54 74.09 12.50
C THR A 631 -45.61 73.34 11.73
N VAL A 632 -46.78 73.95 11.53
CA VAL A 632 -47.90 73.34 10.79
C VAL A 632 -48.18 74.18 9.55
N GLY A 633 -48.09 73.56 8.37
CA GLY A 633 -48.12 74.27 7.08
C GLY A 633 -49.51 74.60 6.53
N ALA A 634 -50.58 73.99 7.05
CA ALA A 634 -51.96 74.23 6.57
C ALA A 634 -52.95 74.44 7.73
N ALA A 635 -53.27 73.39 8.49
CA ALA A 635 -54.21 73.47 9.60
C ALA A 635 -53.79 72.53 10.74
N GLN A 636 -53.95 73.01 11.97
CA GLN A 636 -53.83 72.20 13.18
C GLN A 636 -55.18 72.16 13.88
N THR A 637 -55.72 70.97 14.13
CA THR A 637 -56.96 70.77 14.91
C THR A 637 -56.63 70.09 16.21
N HIS A 638 -57.04 70.68 17.33
CA HIS A 638 -57.00 70.05 18.65
C HIS A 638 -58.43 69.74 19.10
N GLN A 639 -58.75 68.47 19.25
CA GLN A 639 -60.04 68.03 19.78
C GLN A 639 -59.81 67.33 21.11
N ILE A 640 -60.22 67.97 22.22
CA ILE A 640 -60.15 67.39 23.56
C ILE A 640 -61.54 66.91 23.98
N GLY A 641 -61.68 65.61 24.25
CA GLY A 641 -62.99 64.99 24.54
C GLY A 641 -63.50 65.13 25.97
N ALA A 642 -62.66 65.56 26.93
CA ALA A 642 -63.03 65.70 28.34
C ALA A 642 -62.57 67.04 28.94
N ALA A 643 -61.33 67.13 29.43
CA ALA A 643 -60.78 68.36 30.02
C ALA A 643 -59.44 68.70 29.38
N ASP A 644 -59.29 69.97 29.00
CA ASP A 644 -58.01 70.55 28.60
C ASP A 644 -57.54 71.53 29.69
N SER A 645 -56.26 71.44 30.08
CA SER A 645 -55.69 72.24 31.16
C SER A 645 -54.30 72.73 30.78
N TRP A 646 -54.16 74.04 30.68
CA TRP A 646 -52.90 74.72 30.38
C TRP A 646 -52.40 75.45 31.63
N ASN A 647 -51.21 75.08 32.11
CA ASN A 647 -50.52 75.82 33.17
C ASN A 647 -49.29 76.50 32.57
N ILE A 648 -49.37 77.83 32.40
CA ILE A 648 -48.29 78.64 31.83
C ILE A 648 -47.70 79.46 32.97
N ALA A 649 -46.48 79.12 33.39
CA ALA A 649 -45.85 79.71 34.59
C ALA A 649 -45.26 81.12 34.37
N SER A 650 -45.09 81.55 33.11
CA SER A 650 -44.53 82.85 32.73
C SER A 650 -45.49 83.57 31.78
N ASN A 651 -44.98 84.23 30.73
CA ASN A 651 -45.79 84.93 29.74
C ASN A 651 -46.48 83.96 28.77
N GLN A 652 -47.74 84.24 28.48
CA GLN A 652 -48.45 83.77 27.29
C GLN A 652 -48.67 84.96 26.36
N GLU A 653 -48.13 84.90 25.15
CA GLU A 653 -48.41 85.85 24.07
C GLU A 653 -49.27 85.15 23.01
N VAL A 654 -50.38 85.77 22.63
CA VAL A 654 -51.30 85.27 21.60
C VAL A 654 -51.51 86.38 20.58
N THR A 655 -51.02 86.18 19.37
CA THR A 655 -51.19 87.10 18.24
C THR A 655 -52.06 86.43 17.20
N ILE A 656 -53.19 87.06 16.86
CA ILE A 656 -54.15 86.55 15.87
C ILE A 656 -54.22 87.60 14.76
N GLY A 657 -53.84 87.23 13.54
CA GLY A 657 -53.74 88.16 12.41
C GLY A 657 -55.04 88.42 11.64
N ALA A 658 -56.12 87.72 11.99
CA ALA A 658 -57.44 87.84 11.37
C ALA A 658 -58.51 87.77 12.49
N ASP A 659 -59.65 87.10 12.25
CA ASP A 659 -60.74 87.05 13.21
C ASP A 659 -60.50 86.07 14.36
N GLN A 660 -60.81 86.49 15.59
CA GLN A 660 -60.95 85.61 16.75
C GLN A 660 -62.43 85.50 17.12
N THR A 661 -62.96 84.27 17.13
CA THR A 661 -64.34 84.00 17.58
C THR A 661 -64.32 83.11 18.82
N PHE A 662 -65.05 83.50 19.86
CA PHE A 662 -65.35 82.66 21.02
C PHE A 662 -66.83 82.25 21.01
N ASN A 663 -67.11 80.96 20.83
CA ASN A 663 -68.45 80.39 21.02
C ASN A 663 -68.46 79.60 22.33
N ILE A 664 -69.04 80.18 23.38
CA ILE A 664 -69.11 79.56 24.71
C ILE A 664 -70.57 79.22 24.97
N ALA A 665 -70.88 77.91 25.02
CA ALA A 665 -72.25 77.43 25.22
C ALA A 665 -72.71 77.47 26.70
N GLY A 666 -71.75 77.51 27.64
CA GLY A 666 -71.99 77.64 29.07
C GLY A 666 -71.55 79.00 29.62
N ASP A 667 -71.33 79.07 30.94
CA ASP A 667 -70.91 80.33 31.58
C ASP A 667 -69.46 80.70 31.24
N GLN A 668 -69.24 81.93 30.80
CA GLN A 668 -67.90 82.51 30.74
C GLN A 668 -67.60 83.31 32.01
N LYS A 669 -66.63 82.84 32.81
CA LYS A 669 -66.13 83.57 33.98
C LYS A 669 -64.74 84.14 33.73
N SER A 670 -64.62 85.47 33.73
CA SER A 670 -63.33 86.17 33.72
C SER A 670 -63.04 86.78 35.08
N LYS A 671 -61.92 86.39 35.70
CA LYS A 671 -61.40 87.01 36.93
C LYS A 671 -60.05 87.65 36.64
N VAL A 672 -60.05 88.97 36.51
CA VAL A 672 -58.80 89.75 36.40
C VAL A 672 -58.39 90.19 37.80
N GLY A 673 -57.26 89.67 38.30
CA GLY A 673 -56.80 89.93 39.67
C GLY A 673 -56.18 91.31 39.89
N LYS A 674 -55.85 92.04 38.81
CA LYS A 674 -55.29 93.40 38.83
C LYS A 674 -56.13 94.31 37.92
N GLY A 675 -55.51 95.15 37.09
CA GLY A 675 -56.22 96.02 36.16
C GLY A 675 -56.67 95.30 34.89
N ARG A 676 -57.85 95.66 34.38
CA ARG A 676 -58.27 95.38 33.00
C ARG A 676 -58.32 96.71 32.25
N ARG A 677 -57.52 96.85 31.20
CA ARG A 677 -57.60 97.97 30.24
C ARG A 677 -58.12 97.41 28.92
N THR A 678 -59.13 98.04 28.36
CA THR A 678 -59.71 97.68 27.07
C THR A 678 -59.72 98.94 26.22
N GLU A 679 -59.20 98.83 25.00
CA GLU A 679 -59.17 99.90 24.01
C GLU A 679 -59.84 99.35 22.76
N ILE A 680 -60.93 99.99 22.34
CA ILE A 680 -61.72 99.62 21.17
C ILE A 680 -61.72 100.86 20.29
N THR A 681 -61.11 100.76 19.11
CA THR A 681 -60.86 101.91 18.24
C THR A 681 -62.01 102.20 17.26
N ALA A 682 -62.92 101.24 17.07
CA ALA A 682 -64.11 101.37 16.25
C ALA A 682 -65.37 101.16 17.13
N ASP A 683 -66.23 100.21 16.78
CA ASP A 683 -67.50 100.01 17.46
C ASP A 683 -67.38 99.00 18.62
N ASP A 684 -67.87 99.38 19.80
CA ASP A 684 -68.15 98.45 20.91
C ASP A 684 -69.67 98.24 21.02
N GLY A 685 -70.13 97.04 20.69
CA GLY A 685 -71.54 96.67 20.70
C GLY A 685 -71.82 95.62 21.75
N SER A 686 -72.68 95.92 22.72
CA SER A 686 -73.19 94.93 23.67
C SER A 686 -74.70 94.77 23.52
N LYS A 687 -75.14 93.51 23.31
CA LYS A 687 -76.56 93.13 23.35
C LYS A 687 -76.74 92.12 24.47
N VAL A 688 -77.40 92.54 25.54
CA VAL A 688 -77.72 91.67 26.68
C VAL A 688 -79.19 91.28 26.59
N GLY A 689 -79.46 89.99 26.37
CA GLY A 689 -80.84 89.47 26.30
C GLY A 689 -81.51 89.32 27.67
N GLY A 690 -80.71 89.25 28.74
CA GLY A 690 -81.17 89.19 30.14
C GLY A 690 -80.91 90.51 30.89
N ALA A 691 -80.77 90.42 32.22
CA ALA A 691 -80.44 91.58 33.04
C ALA A 691 -78.98 92.02 32.82
N TYR A 692 -78.78 93.33 32.63
CA TYR A 692 -77.45 93.94 32.70
C TYR A 692 -77.30 94.65 34.04
N GLU A 693 -76.34 94.22 34.84
CA GLU A 693 -76.02 94.83 36.13
C GLU A 693 -74.62 95.47 36.09
N LEU A 694 -74.58 96.78 36.33
CA LEU A 694 -73.33 97.53 36.49
C LEU A 694 -73.23 98.03 37.93
N ARG A 695 -72.38 97.39 38.74
CA ARG A 695 -72.03 97.85 40.09
C ARG A 695 -70.68 98.53 40.06
N ILE A 696 -70.63 99.81 40.42
CA ILE A 696 -69.40 100.59 40.49
C ILE A 696 -69.23 101.09 41.92
N ALA A 697 -68.16 100.64 42.59
CA ALA A 697 -67.97 100.91 44.02
C ALA A 697 -67.40 102.30 44.33
N LYS A 698 -66.73 102.95 43.37
CA LYS A 698 -66.09 104.26 43.59
C LYS A 698 -66.73 105.37 42.75
N ALA A 699 -66.38 105.46 41.47
CA ALA A 699 -66.87 106.53 40.61
C ALA A 699 -67.13 105.99 39.21
N SER A 700 -68.20 106.47 38.59
CA SER A 700 -68.51 106.27 37.18
C SER A 700 -68.55 107.63 36.49
N MET A 701 -67.94 107.72 35.31
CA MET A 701 -68.07 108.87 34.42
C MET A 701 -68.61 108.34 33.10
N VAL A 702 -69.73 108.90 32.65
CA VAL A 702 -70.24 108.69 31.30
C VAL A 702 -70.13 110.03 30.59
N GLN A 703 -69.24 110.09 29.60
CA GLN A 703 -69.09 111.24 28.73
C GLN A 703 -69.55 110.84 27.33
N ILE A 704 -70.53 111.56 26.80
CA ILE A 704 -71.06 111.36 25.45
C ILE A 704 -70.68 112.60 24.65
N GLY A 705 -69.96 112.42 23.56
CA GLY A 705 -69.44 113.54 22.74
C GLY A 705 -70.50 114.21 21.87
N GLU A 706 -71.52 113.47 21.45
CA GLU A 706 -72.64 113.94 20.64
C GLU A 706 -73.98 113.71 21.38
N ASP A 707 -74.88 112.91 20.83
CA ASP A 707 -76.23 112.71 21.39
C ASP A 707 -76.31 111.54 22.38
N GLY A 708 -76.90 111.79 23.55
CA GLY A 708 -77.25 110.77 24.52
C GLY A 708 -78.76 110.53 24.56
N LYS A 709 -79.21 109.29 24.32
CA LYS A 709 -80.62 108.90 24.46
C LYS A 709 -80.80 107.80 25.51
N ILE A 710 -81.57 108.11 26.55
CA ILE A 710 -82.05 107.11 27.51
C ILE A 710 -83.54 106.90 27.24
N ASN A 711 -83.91 105.69 26.81
CA ASN A 711 -85.31 105.31 26.60
C ASN A 711 -85.68 104.22 27.62
N VAL A 712 -86.68 104.49 28.45
CA VAL A 712 -87.11 103.56 29.51
C VAL A 712 -88.57 103.22 29.31
N GLY A 713 -88.88 101.96 29.02
CA GLY A 713 -90.22 101.51 28.67
C GLY A 713 -91.21 101.42 29.84
N LYS A 714 -90.74 101.50 31.09
CA LYS A 714 -91.58 101.56 32.30
C LYS A 714 -91.16 102.72 33.20
N THR A 715 -90.50 102.46 34.33
CA THR A 715 -90.13 103.49 35.30
C THR A 715 -88.68 103.88 35.14
N PHE A 716 -88.41 105.17 34.93
CA PHE A 716 -87.07 105.73 35.07
C PHE A 716 -86.94 106.35 36.47
N LEU A 717 -86.28 105.62 37.37
CA LEU A 717 -86.01 106.08 38.73
C LEU A 717 -84.58 106.63 38.79
N ILE A 718 -84.45 107.92 39.11
CA ILE A 718 -83.18 108.51 39.53
C ILE A 718 -83.31 108.73 41.04
N GLU A 719 -82.51 108.01 41.80
CA GLU A 719 -82.39 108.18 43.25
C GLU A 719 -80.95 108.60 43.56
N ALA A 720 -80.79 109.74 44.23
CA ALA A 720 -79.51 110.21 44.71
C ALA A 720 -79.60 110.51 46.20
N GLY A 721 -78.59 110.08 46.96
CA GLY A 721 -78.59 110.22 48.42
C GLY A 721 -78.39 111.65 48.93
N ASP A 722 -77.90 112.58 48.09
CA ASP A 722 -77.62 113.96 48.52
C ASP A 722 -78.37 115.02 47.70
N ALA A 723 -78.17 115.03 46.38
CA ALA A 723 -78.89 115.94 45.49
C ALA A 723 -79.06 115.36 44.09
N ILE A 724 -80.19 115.70 43.46
CA ILE A 724 -80.40 115.55 42.02
C ILE A 724 -80.42 116.95 41.43
N ALA A 725 -79.52 117.22 40.48
CA ALA A 725 -79.47 118.49 39.76
C ALA A 725 -79.61 118.24 38.26
N LEU A 726 -80.69 118.76 37.67
CA LEU A 726 -80.85 118.83 36.23
C LEU A 726 -80.44 120.23 35.80
N LYS A 727 -79.33 120.34 35.07
CA LYS A 727 -78.77 121.62 34.62
C LYS A 727 -78.74 121.67 33.10
N CYS A 728 -79.31 122.73 32.55
CA CYS A 728 -79.23 123.05 31.13
C CYS A 728 -78.78 124.51 31.00
N GLY A 729 -77.51 124.72 30.66
CA GLY A 729 -76.89 126.05 30.68
C GLY A 729 -77.02 126.72 32.06
N SER A 730 -77.65 127.90 32.09
CA SER A 730 -77.90 128.71 33.30
C SER A 730 -79.17 128.30 34.06
N ALA A 731 -80.04 127.45 33.50
CA ALA A 731 -81.27 127.01 34.16
C ALA A 731 -81.02 125.73 34.97
N SER A 732 -81.68 125.62 36.13
CA SER A 732 -81.59 124.41 36.93
C SER A 732 -82.90 124.05 37.64
N ILE A 733 -83.13 122.75 37.75
CA ILE A 733 -84.05 122.16 38.70
C ILE A 733 -83.19 121.33 39.64
N SER A 734 -83.16 121.73 40.90
CA SER A 734 -82.41 121.02 41.93
C SER A 734 -83.35 120.49 43.01
N MET A 735 -83.14 119.23 43.36
CA MET A 735 -83.82 118.53 44.44
C MET A 735 -82.75 118.11 45.44
N LYS A 736 -82.88 118.55 46.68
CA LYS A 736 -81.97 118.17 47.77
C LYS A 736 -82.62 117.13 48.67
N LYS A 737 -81.81 116.36 49.38
CA LYS A 737 -82.30 115.32 50.31
C LYS A 737 -83.19 115.85 51.45
N ASP A 738 -83.11 117.14 51.78
CA ASP A 738 -83.96 117.79 52.80
C ASP A 738 -85.37 118.13 52.28
N GLY A 739 -85.67 117.78 51.02
CA GLY A 739 -86.95 118.06 50.37
C GLY A 739 -87.04 119.43 49.71
N THR A 740 -85.98 120.25 49.79
CA THR A 740 -85.92 121.54 49.09
C THR A 740 -85.90 121.31 47.59
N ILE A 741 -86.88 121.89 46.90
CA ILE A 741 -86.91 121.97 45.44
C ILE A 741 -86.67 123.42 45.05
N THR A 742 -85.55 123.67 44.38
CA THR A 742 -85.25 124.99 43.80
C THR A 742 -85.37 124.90 42.29
N ILE A 743 -86.25 125.71 41.74
CA ILE A 743 -86.37 125.93 40.30
C ILE A 743 -85.77 127.31 40.03
N GLU A 744 -84.63 127.34 39.34
CA GLU A 744 -83.93 128.56 38.95
C GLU A 744 -83.97 128.72 37.44
N GLY A 745 -84.54 129.84 36.99
CA GLY A 745 -84.61 130.21 35.59
C GLY A 745 -84.74 131.73 35.45
N LYS A 746 -84.24 132.27 34.33
CA LYS A 746 -84.32 133.71 34.01
C LYS A 746 -85.76 134.20 33.95
N ASP A 747 -86.63 133.44 33.27
CA ASP A 747 -88.06 133.69 33.16
C ASP A 747 -88.79 132.42 33.60
N ILE A 748 -89.60 132.51 34.66
CA ILE A 748 -90.45 131.40 35.11
C ILE A 748 -91.90 131.76 34.80
N SER A 749 -92.41 131.24 33.68
CA SER A 749 -93.81 131.38 33.30
C SER A 749 -94.60 130.15 33.74
N ILE A 750 -95.48 130.32 34.72
CA ILE A 750 -96.41 129.27 35.15
C ILE A 750 -97.77 129.58 34.53
N LYS A 751 -98.14 128.86 33.46
CA LYS A 751 -99.39 129.05 32.73
C LYS A 751 -100.27 127.81 32.94
N GLY A 752 -101.30 127.94 33.76
CA GLY A 752 -102.30 126.90 33.97
C GLY A 752 -103.53 127.12 33.08
N SER A 753 -103.96 126.09 32.35
CA SER A 753 -105.25 126.11 31.62
C SER A 753 -106.46 125.82 32.53
N GLY A 754 -106.21 125.35 33.76
CA GLY A 754 -107.20 125.10 34.81
C GLY A 754 -107.04 126.04 36.01
N LYS A 755 -106.89 125.50 37.23
CA LYS A 755 -106.55 126.29 38.45
C LYS A 755 -105.09 126.07 38.82
N ILE A 756 -104.36 127.14 39.15
CA ILE A 756 -103.08 127.04 39.85
C ILE A 756 -103.38 127.11 41.35
N ASN A 757 -103.26 125.98 42.05
CA ASN A 757 -103.40 125.93 43.50
C ASN A 757 -102.03 126.07 44.14
N ILE A 758 -101.79 127.17 44.85
CA ILE A 758 -100.64 127.30 45.73
C ILE A 758 -101.18 127.28 47.15
N LYS A 759 -100.82 126.25 47.92
CA LYS A 759 -101.16 126.10 49.33
C LYS A 759 -99.87 125.96 50.12
N ALA A 760 -99.67 126.82 51.11
CA ALA A 760 -98.66 126.64 52.13
C ALA A 760 -99.36 126.55 53.50
N SER A 761 -98.81 125.72 54.38
CA SER A 761 -99.25 125.62 55.78
C SER A 761 -98.72 126.76 56.65
N SER A 762 -97.74 127.51 56.15
CA SER A 762 -97.20 128.72 56.73
C SER A 762 -97.32 129.85 55.69
N ASP A 763 -96.29 130.64 55.49
CA ASP A 763 -96.37 131.82 54.63
C ASP A 763 -96.12 131.51 53.16
N ILE A 764 -96.98 132.07 52.29
CA ILE A 764 -96.63 132.32 50.90
C ILE A 764 -96.05 133.73 50.84
N THR A 765 -94.72 133.83 50.79
CA THR A 765 -94.06 135.13 50.61
C THR A 765 -93.88 135.40 49.12
N MET A 766 -94.72 136.28 48.57
CA MET A 766 -94.51 136.85 47.24
C MET A 766 -93.86 138.22 47.40
N LYS A 767 -92.63 138.36 46.91
CA LYS A 767 -91.90 139.64 46.85
C LYS A 767 -91.76 140.05 45.39
N GLY A 768 -92.33 141.20 45.05
CA GLY A 768 -92.20 141.85 43.75
C GLY A 768 -92.28 143.36 43.93
N SER A 769 -91.62 144.13 43.06
CA SER A 769 -91.65 145.60 43.08
C SER A 769 -93.06 146.16 42.87
N GLU A 770 -93.92 145.42 42.15
CA GLU A 770 -95.33 145.72 41.96
C GLU A 770 -96.10 144.40 41.88
N ILE A 771 -97.04 144.17 42.80
CA ILE A 771 -97.94 143.02 42.76
C ILE A 771 -99.31 143.55 42.34
N LYS A 772 -99.68 143.30 41.08
CA LYS A 772 -101.03 143.61 40.57
C LYS A 772 -101.93 142.41 40.85
N GLN A 773 -102.92 142.59 41.72
CA GLN A 773 -103.99 141.62 41.92
C GLN A 773 -105.26 142.19 41.30
N ASN A 774 -105.89 141.41 40.41
CA ASN A 774 -107.20 141.68 39.82
C ASN A 774 -108.18 140.58 40.23
#